data_AF-A0A2V7UNE4-F1
#
_entry.id   AF-A0A2V7UNE4-F1
#
_cell.length_a   1.000
_cell.length_b   1.000
_cell.length_c   1.000
_cell.angle_alpha   90.00
_cell.angle_beta   90.00
_cell.angle_gamma   90.00
#
_symmetry.space_group_name_H-M   'P 1'
#
loop_
_entity.id
_entity.type
_entity.pdbx_description
1 polymer ?
#
loop_
_entity_poly.entity_id
_entity_poly.type
_entity_poly.pdbx_seq_one_letter_code
_entity_poly.pdbx_strand_id
1 'polypeptide(L)'
;MKRLHVRWSTAAWLAAGLAGPLGAAGCGASGNLTETVGTVEDRDLSAVAGPSDAAQLKAVERVPRQRFGSVGPFPLSERDLDAFVYPSATAEERASLLEGLRFFTTEHTASEGAGPVANQKFCLGCHRSSAEAVPPLVTSISHVSRAGRSTATNFAVTAFNPATGGGVAADSDDPLRGPGRTAAFTIFGDFSPSAGTFLPLDQFSGFVQHTRPSLPDCLPDPILPVEVDPNLQGGIDPTTGLSPLGLRRAVGERAGPPYIGRGLMEAIFGGDVVANDDPGDSQDHASSLRAVVSRFPECPGDCISGRHNENTSNQAFIGGDPVVRLGRFGLRAAGPTILQFVIGGAQGELGFTSEFNPSEINNNVNVTRAGCVDRVPDPELPVSALISCRQLIRLTAPPEFGDTLLGLLRSADPAAPRAAGTAEASVQRGAMLFGIDLVAFADRMVAGRMPGGGDGRDPHAINQSDRLLDCAACHTPVHATGRSPAKVGGRLLTNVWAPIFSDLLLHEGPEVTPERIASVPRLPVVVTRSGYRTLDLSRNLADDALPNQGLANGREFRTPPLMGMGRMGPPFLHDARVYLARRSIDTTPAGTVYSSRDVTNAPLAVRTLDDAIRAVIELHDLPPPDDGRTPPDGGCPVPPGGRVGTIVYASENDVCPGYGTATSVRNRSEAREVIRRFRALSPADQQALIDFLKEL
;
A
#
# COMPACT_ATOMS: atom_id res chain seq x y z
N MET A 1 5.91 2.05 48.06
CA MET A 1 4.84 2.90 48.62
C MET A 1 5.23 4.37 48.49
N LYS A 2 4.61 5.08 47.55
CA LYS A 2 4.33 6.52 47.53
C LYS A 2 3.28 6.70 46.42
N ARG A 3 2.01 6.83 46.78
CA ARG A 3 0.88 7.01 45.85
C ARG A 3 0.86 8.49 45.44
N LEU A 4 1.01 8.78 44.15
CA LEU A 4 0.75 10.10 43.59
C LEU A 4 -0.72 10.14 43.16
N HIS A 5 -1.54 10.97 43.80
CA HIS A 5 -2.89 11.28 43.36
C HIS A 5 -2.82 12.42 42.34
N VAL A 6 -3.17 12.14 41.08
CA VAL A 6 -3.45 13.17 40.08
C VAL A 6 -4.95 13.18 39.86
N ARG A 7 -5.58 14.31 40.22
CA ARG A 7 -6.99 14.59 39.97
C ARG A 7 -7.16 14.94 38.48
N TRP A 8 -8.06 14.24 37.80
CA TRP A 8 -8.49 14.57 36.46
C TRP A 8 -9.52 15.70 36.54
N SER A 9 -9.20 16.87 35.97
CA SER A 9 -10.15 17.95 35.72
C SER A 9 -10.59 17.88 34.26
N THR A 10 -11.89 17.69 34.05
CA THR A 10 -12.59 17.80 32.78
C THR A 10 -12.50 19.23 32.26
N ALA A 11 -11.86 19.43 31.10
CA ALA A 11 -11.90 20.71 30.38
C ALA A 11 -12.24 20.45 28.91
N ALA A 12 -13.38 21.01 28.51
CA ALA A 12 -13.89 21.00 27.15
C ALA A 12 -12.96 21.75 26.19
N TRP A 13 -12.74 21.18 25.00
CA TRP A 13 -11.98 21.79 23.93
C TRP A 13 -12.80 22.91 23.28
N LEU A 14 -12.33 24.16 23.46
CA LEU A 14 -12.81 25.32 22.73
C LEU A 14 -11.84 25.62 21.59
N ALA A 15 -12.40 25.67 20.37
CA ALA A 15 -11.72 26.03 19.14
C ALA A 15 -11.06 27.41 19.22
N ALA A 16 -9.80 27.50 18.77
CA ALA A 16 -9.15 28.77 18.48
C ALA A 16 -8.66 28.73 17.03
N GLY A 17 -9.41 29.40 16.16
CA GLY A 17 -8.97 29.72 14.80
C GLY A 17 -7.94 30.84 14.83
N LEU A 18 -6.89 30.68 14.04
CA LEU A 18 -6.04 31.78 13.60
C LEU A 18 -5.84 31.65 12.09
N ALA A 19 -6.35 32.65 11.38
CA ALA A 19 -6.13 32.86 9.96
C ALA A 19 -4.66 33.24 9.71
N GLY A 20 -3.99 32.46 8.87
CA GLY A 20 -2.71 32.76 8.22
C GLY A 20 -2.85 32.62 6.70
N PRO A 21 -1.97 33.24 5.90
CA PRO A 21 -2.27 33.61 4.53
C PRO A 21 -2.40 32.42 3.58
N LEU A 22 -3.32 32.55 2.61
CA LEU A 22 -3.49 31.68 1.44
C LEU A 22 -2.18 31.61 0.63
N GLY A 23 -1.30 30.67 0.98
CA GLY A 23 -0.17 30.24 0.18
C GLY A 23 -0.54 28.98 -0.59
N ALA A 24 -0.17 28.93 -1.87
CA ALA A 24 -0.42 27.82 -2.77
C ALA A 24 -0.13 26.45 -2.10
N ALA A 25 -1.18 25.69 -1.83
CA ALA A 25 -1.08 24.32 -1.37
C ALA A 25 -0.65 23.43 -2.53
N GLY A 26 0.43 22.67 -2.36
CA GLY A 26 0.54 21.35 -2.97
C GLY A 26 1.86 20.95 -3.62
N CYS A 27 2.68 21.87 -4.14
CA CYS A 27 3.92 21.49 -4.83
C CYS A 27 5.12 22.21 -4.19
N GLY A 28 5.84 21.52 -3.30
CA GLY A 28 7.14 22.01 -2.80
C GLY A 28 7.30 22.18 -1.29
N ALA A 29 6.41 21.65 -0.44
CA ALA A 29 6.69 21.61 1.00
C ALA A 29 7.71 20.49 1.29
N SER A 30 8.98 20.86 1.45
CA SER A 30 10.01 19.97 2.02
C SER A 30 9.79 19.84 3.52
N GLY A 31 9.69 18.62 4.03
CA GLY A 31 9.63 18.34 5.47
C GLY A 31 10.90 18.77 6.21
N ASN A 32 10.79 18.92 7.52
CA ASN A 32 11.92 19.19 8.42
C ASN A 32 11.96 18.16 9.55
N LEU A 33 12.68 17.06 9.31
CA LEU A 33 12.97 16.06 10.33
C LEU A 33 13.64 16.72 11.55
N THR A 34 13.12 16.42 12.74
CA THR A 34 13.72 16.81 14.03
C THR A 34 14.39 15.63 14.73
N GLU A 35 14.30 14.45 14.12
CA GLU A 35 14.91 13.21 14.59
C GLU A 35 16.43 13.30 14.60
N THR A 36 17.01 13.17 15.79
CA THR A 36 18.45 12.91 15.91
C THR A 36 18.66 11.73 16.84
N VAL A 37 19.80 11.07 16.65
CA VAL A 37 20.25 9.94 17.46
C VAL A 37 20.23 10.28 18.96
N GLY A 38 20.49 11.53 19.37
CA GLY A 38 20.54 11.96 20.77
C GLY A 38 19.23 12.44 21.38
N THR A 39 18.18 12.70 20.59
CA THR A 39 16.94 13.35 21.10
C THR A 39 15.89 12.38 21.62
N VAL A 40 16.11 11.07 21.49
CA VAL A 40 15.11 10.04 21.78
C VAL A 40 15.65 9.03 22.78
N GLU A 41 15.00 8.93 23.95
CA GLU A 41 15.47 8.12 25.08
C GLU A 41 15.32 6.61 24.84
N ASP A 42 14.15 6.11 24.39
CA ASP A 42 13.97 4.70 24.03
C ASP A 42 13.89 4.52 22.51
N ARG A 43 15.03 4.18 21.90
CA ARG A 43 15.11 3.96 20.46
C ARG A 43 14.39 2.70 19.98
N ASP A 44 14.24 1.67 20.81
CA ASP A 44 13.56 0.43 20.38
C ASP A 44 12.06 0.68 20.16
N LEU A 45 11.44 1.48 21.04
CA LEU A 45 10.06 1.93 20.90
C LEU A 45 9.91 2.97 19.78
N SER A 46 10.91 3.85 19.64
CA SER A 46 10.88 4.95 18.67
C SER A 46 11.33 4.58 17.26
N ALA A 47 11.88 3.39 17.05
CA ALA A 47 12.28 2.85 15.76
C ALA A 47 13.33 3.69 14.98
N VAL A 48 14.25 4.35 15.68
CA VAL A 48 15.29 5.22 15.09
C VAL A 48 16.56 4.44 14.74
N ALA A 49 16.77 4.15 13.46
CA ALA A 49 18.01 3.54 12.97
C ALA A 49 19.20 4.52 12.99
N GLY A 50 20.39 4.03 13.31
CA GLY A 50 21.64 4.77 13.10
C GLY A 50 22.15 4.62 11.66
N PRO A 51 23.17 5.39 11.23
CA PRO A 51 23.78 5.24 9.91
C PRO A 51 24.41 3.85 9.72
N SER A 52 24.53 3.43 8.46
CA SER A 52 25.19 2.19 8.06
C SER A 52 26.70 2.23 8.28
N ASP A 53 27.29 1.06 8.50
CA ASP A 53 28.74 0.84 8.48
C ASP A 53 29.08 -0.01 7.26
N ALA A 54 29.65 0.63 6.22
CA ALA A 54 29.97 0.00 4.96
C ALA A 54 30.92 -1.21 5.11
N ALA A 55 31.80 -1.22 6.12
CA ALA A 55 32.72 -2.33 6.36
C ALA A 55 32.03 -3.58 6.94
N GLN A 56 30.79 -3.43 7.45
CA GLN A 56 30.01 -4.51 8.04
C GLN A 56 28.83 -4.95 7.16
N LEU A 57 28.59 -4.27 6.03
CA LEU A 57 27.48 -4.59 5.13
C LEU A 57 27.62 -6.00 4.57
N LYS A 58 26.53 -6.77 4.66
CA LYS A 58 26.42 -8.12 4.11
C LYS A 58 25.08 -8.31 3.41
N ALA A 59 24.96 -9.32 2.55
CA ALA A 59 23.67 -9.69 1.98
C ALA A 59 22.69 -10.07 3.10
N VAL A 60 21.45 -9.56 3.03
CA VAL A 60 20.40 -9.97 3.96
C VAL A 60 20.08 -11.45 3.81
N GLU A 61 19.84 -12.15 4.93
CA GLU A 61 19.36 -13.52 4.87
C GLU A 61 17.91 -13.56 4.36
N ARG A 62 17.60 -14.59 3.56
CA ARG A 62 16.29 -14.77 2.94
C ARG A 62 15.78 -16.17 3.21
N VAL A 63 14.46 -16.30 3.33
CA VAL A 63 13.81 -17.60 3.51
C VAL A 63 13.68 -18.29 2.16
N PRO A 64 13.98 -19.61 2.04
CA PRO A 64 13.82 -20.33 0.78
C PRO A 64 12.44 -20.11 0.15
N ARG A 65 12.41 -19.63 -1.11
CA ARG A 65 11.19 -19.16 -1.79
C ARG A 65 10.03 -20.14 -1.74
N GLN A 66 10.31 -21.43 -1.96
CA GLN A 66 9.30 -22.50 -1.97
C GLN A 66 8.63 -22.71 -0.61
N ARG A 67 9.34 -22.43 0.50
CA ARG A 67 8.81 -22.52 1.86
C ARG A 67 8.16 -21.22 2.31
N PHE A 68 8.58 -20.09 1.75
CA PHE A 68 8.13 -18.79 2.22
C PHE A 68 6.61 -18.65 2.14
N GLY A 69 6.01 -18.23 3.26
CA GLY A 69 4.58 -18.04 3.42
C GLY A 69 3.74 -19.33 3.47
N SER A 70 4.32 -20.49 3.18
CA SER A 70 3.62 -21.79 3.23
C SER A 70 3.55 -22.29 4.67
N VAL A 71 2.43 -22.03 5.34
CA VAL A 71 2.22 -22.35 6.77
C VAL A 71 1.12 -23.39 6.97
N GLY A 72 1.08 -23.99 8.16
CA GLY A 72 0.03 -24.94 8.56
C GLY A 72 -1.33 -24.29 8.87
N PRO A 73 -2.29 -25.07 9.40
CA PRO A 73 -3.58 -24.54 9.85
C PRO A 73 -3.41 -23.60 11.04
N PHE A 74 -4.31 -22.62 11.15
CA PHE A 74 -4.30 -21.64 12.23
C PHE A 74 -4.96 -22.15 13.52
N PRO A 75 -4.57 -21.61 14.68
CA PRO A 75 -3.50 -20.61 14.87
C PRO A 75 -2.10 -21.17 14.62
N LEU A 76 -1.18 -20.31 14.17
CA LEU A 76 0.20 -20.72 13.89
C LEU A 76 0.99 -20.98 15.17
N SER A 77 2.02 -21.81 15.04
CA SER A 77 2.86 -22.29 16.13
C SER A 77 4.35 -22.22 15.78
N GLU A 78 5.22 -22.66 16.69
CA GLU A 78 6.66 -22.64 16.50
C GLU A 78 7.12 -23.39 15.24
N ARG A 79 6.44 -24.48 14.87
CA ARG A 79 6.76 -25.28 13.67
C ARG A 79 6.60 -24.50 12.36
N ASP A 80 5.85 -23.40 12.39
CA ASP A 80 5.51 -22.60 11.21
C ASP A 80 6.53 -21.45 10.98
N LEU A 81 7.37 -21.13 11.99
CA LEU A 81 8.30 -19.99 11.95
C LEU A 81 9.30 -20.05 10.78
N ASP A 82 9.76 -21.24 10.41
CA ASP A 82 10.75 -21.42 9.33
C ASP A 82 10.24 -20.99 7.95
N ALA A 83 8.93 -20.76 7.80
CA ALA A 83 8.34 -20.24 6.57
C ALA A 83 8.47 -18.71 6.42
N PHE A 84 9.01 -17.99 7.39
CA PHE A 84 9.05 -16.52 7.33
C PHE A 84 10.09 -15.83 8.21
N VAL A 85 10.63 -16.49 9.23
CA VAL A 85 11.68 -15.92 10.09
C VAL A 85 13.05 -16.06 9.45
N TYR A 86 13.96 -15.14 9.76
CA TYR A 86 15.37 -15.22 9.35
C TYR A 86 15.99 -16.58 9.70
N PRO A 87 16.66 -17.26 8.74
CA PRO A 87 17.25 -18.58 8.96
C PRO A 87 18.17 -18.67 10.19
N SER A 88 18.98 -17.64 10.46
CA SER A 88 19.89 -17.63 11.60
C SER A 88 19.28 -17.18 12.93
N ALA A 89 17.96 -16.92 13.01
CA ALA A 89 17.31 -16.45 14.23
C ALA A 89 17.54 -17.40 15.42
N THR A 90 17.93 -16.84 16.57
CA THR A 90 18.21 -17.59 17.80
C THR A 90 16.92 -18.14 18.42
N ALA A 91 17.06 -19.04 19.40
CA ALA A 91 15.90 -19.54 20.16
C ALA A 91 15.15 -18.40 20.88
N GLU A 92 15.87 -17.40 21.42
CA GLU A 92 15.28 -16.23 22.07
C GLU A 92 14.50 -15.36 21.06
N GLU A 93 15.11 -15.07 19.91
CA GLU A 93 14.45 -14.30 18.85
C GLU A 93 13.21 -15.03 18.34
N ARG A 94 13.28 -16.35 18.14
CA ARG A 94 12.12 -17.18 17.75
C ARG A 94 11.03 -17.18 18.83
N ALA A 95 11.40 -17.32 20.10
CA ALA A 95 10.46 -17.30 21.22
C ALA A 95 9.73 -15.95 21.32
N SER A 96 10.41 -14.84 21.06
CA SER A 96 9.83 -13.48 21.09
C SER A 96 8.71 -13.26 20.07
N LEU A 97 8.63 -14.10 19.02
CA LEU A 97 7.62 -14.01 17.99
C LEU A 97 6.36 -14.79 18.32
N LEU A 98 6.42 -15.77 19.22
CA LEU A 98 5.37 -16.76 19.40
C LEU A 98 4.07 -16.17 19.98
N GLU A 99 4.18 -15.26 20.95
CA GLU A 99 3.01 -14.56 21.50
C GLU A 99 2.32 -13.74 20.40
N GLY A 100 3.10 -12.92 19.68
CA GLY A 100 2.59 -12.10 18.59
C GLY A 100 1.98 -12.94 17.47
N LEU A 101 2.64 -14.04 17.08
CA LEU A 101 2.17 -14.98 16.06
C LEU A 101 0.82 -15.60 16.44
N ARG A 102 0.67 -16.06 17.69
CA ARG A 102 -0.58 -16.63 18.17
C ARG A 102 -1.66 -15.58 18.18
N PHE A 103 -1.40 -14.39 18.75
CA PHE A 103 -2.38 -13.30 18.76
C PHE A 103 -2.82 -12.90 17.35
N PHE A 104 -1.86 -12.78 16.42
CA PHE A 104 -2.10 -12.37 15.04
C PHE A 104 -2.97 -13.37 14.25
N THR A 105 -2.94 -14.64 14.62
CA THR A 105 -3.54 -15.75 13.85
C THR A 105 -4.68 -16.49 14.54
N THR A 106 -5.00 -16.14 15.79
CA THR A 106 -6.13 -16.70 16.55
C THR A 106 -7.33 -15.79 16.42
N GLU A 107 -8.51 -16.34 16.08
CA GLU A 107 -9.76 -15.57 16.14
C GLU A 107 -10.09 -15.22 17.60
N HIS A 108 -10.34 -13.95 17.87
CA HIS A 108 -10.75 -13.44 19.18
C HIS A 108 -12.26 -13.20 19.22
N THR A 109 -12.79 -13.14 20.43
CA THR A 109 -14.22 -13.02 20.73
C THR A 109 -14.51 -11.80 21.60
N ALA A 110 -15.76 -11.33 21.57
CA ALA A 110 -16.20 -10.25 22.45
C ALA A 110 -16.11 -10.59 23.95
N SER A 111 -16.16 -11.88 24.31
CA SER A 111 -15.92 -12.30 25.70
C SER A 111 -14.46 -12.18 26.15
N GLU A 112 -13.53 -12.09 25.21
CA GLU A 112 -12.10 -11.82 25.47
C GLU A 112 -11.80 -10.31 25.41
N GLY A 113 -12.81 -9.49 25.08
CA GLY A 113 -12.72 -8.04 24.98
C GLY A 113 -12.42 -7.53 23.58
N ALA A 114 -12.53 -8.38 22.55
CA ALA A 114 -12.59 -7.87 21.18
C ALA A 114 -13.88 -7.07 21.02
N GLY A 115 -13.78 -5.76 20.85
CA GLY A 115 -14.91 -4.85 20.92
C GLY A 115 -16.15 -5.31 20.13
N PRO A 116 -17.35 -4.93 20.60
CA PRO A 116 -18.63 -5.43 20.06
C PRO A 116 -18.82 -5.09 18.57
N VAL A 117 -18.16 -4.02 18.11
CA VAL A 117 -18.25 -3.44 16.76
C VAL A 117 -16.95 -3.57 15.97
N ALA A 118 -16.11 -4.57 16.28
CA ALA A 118 -14.91 -4.84 15.48
C ALA A 118 -15.24 -5.10 14.00
N ASN A 119 -14.29 -4.82 13.11
CA ASN A 119 -14.39 -5.15 11.69
C ASN A 119 -13.76 -6.50 11.37
N GLN A 120 -12.91 -7.04 12.24
CA GLN A 120 -12.36 -8.39 12.14
C GLN A 120 -12.20 -9.03 13.51
N LYS A 121 -12.12 -10.35 13.54
CA LYS A 121 -11.86 -11.10 14.78
C LYS A 121 -10.38 -11.25 15.11
N PHE A 122 -9.48 -10.92 14.20
CA PHE A 122 -8.02 -11.06 14.36
C PHE A 122 -7.26 -10.37 13.23
N CYS A 123 -5.98 -10.05 13.46
CA CYS A 123 -5.16 -9.31 12.50
C CYS A 123 -5.16 -9.95 11.12
N LEU A 124 -5.00 -11.28 11.07
CA LEU A 124 -4.98 -11.98 9.79
C LEU A 124 -6.32 -11.97 9.05
N GLY A 125 -7.45 -11.63 9.68
CA GLY A 125 -8.75 -11.41 9.01
C GLY A 125 -8.69 -10.46 7.82
N CYS A 126 -7.91 -9.37 7.97
CA CYS A 126 -7.63 -8.41 6.91
C CYS A 126 -6.40 -8.74 6.06
N HIS A 127 -5.69 -9.85 6.28
CA HIS A 127 -4.45 -10.21 5.56
C HIS A 127 -4.54 -11.61 4.91
N ARG A 128 -5.74 -12.07 4.52
CA ARG A 128 -6.04 -13.46 4.11
C ARG A 128 -5.77 -13.83 2.63
N SER A 129 -5.16 -12.98 1.79
CA SER A 129 -5.28 -13.11 0.32
C SER A 129 -4.88 -14.46 -0.29
N SER A 130 -4.00 -15.22 0.35
CA SER A 130 -3.42 -16.42 -0.25
C SER A 130 -4.39 -17.60 -0.41
N ALA A 131 -5.51 -17.68 0.33
CA ALA A 131 -6.51 -18.74 0.10
C ALA A 131 -7.19 -18.65 -1.28
N GLU A 132 -7.27 -17.45 -1.86
CA GLU A 132 -7.96 -17.17 -3.13
C GLU A 132 -6.99 -17.15 -4.32
N ALA A 133 -5.68 -17.20 -4.06
CA ALA A 133 -4.63 -17.08 -5.08
C ALA A 133 -4.56 -18.32 -6.00
N VAL A 134 -4.15 -18.10 -7.24
CA VAL A 134 -3.96 -19.15 -8.26
C VAL A 134 -2.52 -19.69 -8.21
N PRO A 135 -2.27 -21.01 -8.35
CA PRO A 135 -0.90 -21.55 -8.39
C PRO A 135 -0.05 -20.88 -9.48
N PRO A 136 1.29 -20.74 -9.31
CA PRO A 136 2.15 -21.28 -8.24
C PRO A 136 2.33 -20.36 -7.02
N LEU A 137 1.49 -19.32 -6.86
CA LEU A 137 1.51 -18.43 -5.70
C LEU A 137 1.27 -19.20 -4.38
N VAL A 138 1.46 -18.56 -3.23
CA VAL A 138 1.02 -19.14 -1.95
C VAL A 138 -0.50 -19.30 -1.98
N THR A 139 -1.00 -20.53 -1.94
CA THR A 139 -2.45 -20.83 -2.03
C THR A 139 -3.09 -21.17 -0.69
N SER A 140 -2.31 -21.27 0.39
CA SER A 140 -2.79 -21.45 1.76
C SER A 140 -2.79 -20.11 2.47
N ILE A 141 -3.68 -19.91 3.45
CA ILE A 141 -3.70 -18.64 4.19
C ILE A 141 -2.34 -18.40 4.86
N SER A 142 -1.84 -17.17 4.83
CA SER A 142 -0.50 -16.82 5.34
C SER A 142 -0.47 -15.42 5.93
N HIS A 143 0.30 -15.21 7.01
CA HIS A 143 0.43 -13.90 7.66
C HIS A 143 1.29 -12.88 6.87
N VAL A 144 1.99 -13.34 5.83
CA VAL A 144 2.74 -12.47 4.89
C VAL A 144 1.92 -12.08 3.65
N SER A 145 0.64 -12.44 3.63
CA SER A 145 -0.29 -12.11 2.54
C SER A 145 -0.87 -10.71 2.68
N ARG A 146 -1.48 -10.24 1.59
CA ARG A 146 -2.17 -8.94 1.52
C ARG A 146 -3.61 -9.08 2.00
N ALA A 147 -4.31 -7.95 2.15
CA ALA A 147 -5.76 -7.97 2.26
C ALA A 147 -6.38 -8.64 1.04
N GLY A 148 -7.23 -9.65 1.28
CA GLY A 148 -7.85 -10.42 0.23
C GLY A 148 -8.90 -9.62 -0.53
N ARG A 149 -8.99 -9.83 -1.85
CA ARG A 149 -10.06 -9.31 -2.69
C ARG A 149 -10.35 -10.33 -3.80
N SER A 150 -11.62 -10.67 -3.97
CA SER A 150 -12.06 -11.56 -5.05
C SER A 150 -12.95 -10.84 -6.07
N THR A 151 -13.62 -9.78 -5.64
CA THR A 151 -14.46 -8.92 -6.48
C THR A 151 -14.41 -7.47 -5.98
N ALA A 152 -14.84 -6.53 -6.82
CA ALA A 152 -14.95 -5.13 -6.41
C ALA A 152 -16.09 -4.93 -5.39
N THR A 153 -15.94 -3.96 -4.50
CA THR A 153 -17.01 -3.59 -3.56
C THR A 153 -18.12 -2.84 -4.28
N ASN A 154 -19.36 -3.21 -4.01
CA ASN A 154 -20.53 -2.47 -4.48
C ASN A 154 -21.03 -1.52 -3.41
N PHE A 155 -20.57 -0.28 -3.48
CA PHE A 155 -20.92 0.76 -2.51
C PHE A 155 -22.39 1.16 -2.51
N ALA A 156 -23.16 0.82 -3.55
CA ALA A 156 -24.61 1.00 -3.51
C ALA A 156 -25.30 0.01 -2.56
N VAL A 157 -24.65 -1.13 -2.26
CA VAL A 157 -25.20 -2.20 -1.41
C VAL A 157 -24.63 -2.13 0.01
N THR A 158 -23.36 -1.73 0.19
CA THR A 158 -22.74 -1.57 1.52
C THR A 158 -23.16 -0.28 2.25
N ALA A 159 -23.90 0.60 1.58
CA ALA A 159 -24.46 1.81 2.15
C ALA A 159 -25.62 1.56 3.14
N PHE A 160 -26.11 2.64 3.74
CA PHE A 160 -27.24 2.62 4.66
C PHE A 160 -28.47 1.86 4.12
N ASN A 161 -28.92 0.85 4.86
CA ASN A 161 -30.15 0.13 4.58
C ASN A 161 -31.29 0.67 5.46
N PRO A 162 -32.32 1.33 4.90
CA PRO A 162 -33.41 1.91 5.68
C PRO A 162 -34.29 0.87 6.39
N ALA A 163 -34.27 -0.40 5.97
CA ALA A 163 -35.05 -1.46 6.60
C ALA A 163 -34.39 -1.97 7.90
N THR A 164 -33.06 -1.93 7.99
CA THR A 164 -32.31 -2.43 9.16
C THR A 164 -31.65 -1.32 9.98
N GLY A 165 -31.46 -0.14 9.39
CA GLY A 165 -30.72 0.99 9.97
C GLY A 165 -29.20 0.85 9.92
N GLY A 166 -28.65 -0.24 9.35
CA GLY A 166 -27.21 -0.53 9.31
C GLY A 166 -26.67 -0.73 7.88
N GLY A 167 -25.38 -1.05 7.77
CA GLY A 167 -24.70 -1.40 6.52
C GLY A 167 -24.70 -2.90 6.21
N VAL A 168 -23.90 -3.30 5.22
CA VAL A 168 -23.70 -4.71 4.81
C VAL A 168 -22.21 -4.98 4.56
N ALA A 169 -21.69 -6.09 5.07
CA ALA A 169 -20.32 -6.53 4.82
C ALA A 169 -20.09 -6.98 3.37
N ALA A 170 -18.93 -6.65 2.81
CA ALA A 170 -18.50 -7.10 1.50
C ALA A 170 -17.97 -8.55 1.54
N ASP A 171 -18.89 -9.53 1.60
CA ASP A 171 -18.60 -10.97 1.62
C ASP A 171 -19.23 -11.81 0.47
N SER A 172 -19.84 -11.16 -0.52
CA SER A 172 -20.51 -11.79 -1.66
C SER A 172 -19.61 -11.95 -2.88
N ASP A 173 -19.62 -13.13 -3.49
CA ASP A 173 -18.94 -13.35 -4.78
C ASP A 173 -19.64 -12.65 -5.96
N ASP A 174 -20.86 -12.13 -5.77
CA ASP A 174 -21.58 -11.31 -6.75
C ASP A 174 -21.51 -9.83 -6.35
N PRO A 175 -20.68 -9.00 -7.03
CA PRO A 175 -20.59 -7.56 -6.78
C PRO A 175 -21.61 -6.75 -7.61
N LEU A 176 -22.36 -7.37 -8.51
CA LEU A 176 -23.35 -6.65 -9.33
C LEU A 176 -24.70 -6.57 -8.61
N ARG A 177 -25.03 -7.60 -7.85
CA ARG A 177 -26.29 -7.69 -7.08
C ARG A 177 -26.06 -7.79 -5.57
N GLY A 178 -24.82 -8.00 -5.14
CA GLY A 178 -24.42 -8.03 -3.74
C GLY A 178 -23.27 -7.07 -3.44
N PRO A 179 -22.77 -7.06 -2.19
CA PRO A 179 -21.78 -6.09 -1.71
C PRO A 179 -20.35 -6.29 -2.25
N GLY A 180 -20.09 -7.37 -3.00
CA GLY A 180 -18.73 -7.78 -3.38
C GLY A 180 -18.01 -8.55 -2.25
N ARG A 181 -16.79 -9.01 -2.49
CA ARG A 181 -15.97 -9.81 -1.56
C ARG A 181 -14.57 -9.21 -1.43
N THR A 182 -14.35 -8.54 -0.29
CA THR A 182 -13.06 -7.94 0.06
C THR A 182 -12.82 -7.94 1.57
N ALA A 183 -11.55 -7.99 1.93
CA ALA A 183 -11.04 -7.69 3.26
C ALA A 183 -10.34 -6.32 3.31
N ALA A 184 -10.42 -5.53 2.22
CA ALA A 184 -10.09 -4.12 2.27
C ALA A 184 -11.08 -3.41 3.22
N PHE A 185 -10.55 -2.52 4.06
CA PHE A 185 -11.38 -1.69 4.91
C PHE A 185 -11.81 -0.44 4.16
N THR A 186 -13.01 0.03 4.48
CA THR A 186 -13.57 1.26 3.90
C THR A 186 -13.36 2.39 4.90
N ILE A 187 -12.78 3.48 4.40
CA ILE A 187 -12.71 4.75 5.11
C ILE A 187 -13.76 5.69 4.55
N PHE A 188 -14.41 6.48 5.40
CA PHE A 188 -15.39 7.47 4.98
C PHE A 188 -15.46 8.66 5.94
N GLY A 189 -15.79 9.84 5.40
CA GLY A 189 -15.90 11.08 6.17
C GLY A 189 -16.12 12.27 5.25
N ASP A 190 -16.02 13.49 5.76
CA ASP A 190 -16.17 14.69 4.93
C ASP A 190 -14.82 15.34 4.66
N PHE A 191 -14.60 15.78 3.43
CA PHE A 191 -13.35 16.40 3.03
C PHE A 191 -13.59 17.85 2.60
N SER A 192 -12.73 18.76 3.07
CA SER A 192 -12.65 20.14 2.61
C SER A 192 -11.50 20.28 1.61
N PRO A 193 -11.78 20.45 0.30
CA PRO A 193 -10.70 20.66 -0.67
C PRO A 193 -9.94 21.95 -0.45
N SER A 194 -10.60 23.02 0.01
CA SER A 194 -9.95 24.30 0.26
C SER A 194 -8.99 24.26 1.44
N ALA A 195 -9.28 23.45 2.45
CA ALA A 195 -8.43 23.30 3.64
C ALA A 195 -7.49 22.09 3.54
N GLY A 196 -7.73 21.15 2.63
CA GLY A 196 -7.01 19.87 2.58
C GLY A 196 -7.30 18.97 3.79
N THR A 197 -8.40 19.19 4.50
CA THR A 197 -8.70 18.52 5.77
C THR A 197 -9.80 17.49 5.60
N PHE A 198 -9.55 16.29 6.13
CA PHE A 198 -10.56 15.26 6.32
C PHE A 198 -11.15 15.38 7.72
N LEU A 199 -12.48 15.44 7.80
CA LEU A 199 -13.28 15.49 9.00
C LEU A 199 -13.86 14.09 9.23
N PRO A 200 -13.36 13.36 10.24
CA PRO A 200 -14.00 12.14 10.68
C PRO A 200 -15.44 12.40 11.09
N LEU A 201 -16.29 11.43 10.82
CA LEU A 201 -17.68 11.43 11.25
C LEU A 201 -17.77 10.91 12.69
N ASP A 202 -17.04 11.54 13.61
CA ASP A 202 -16.89 11.11 15.02
C ASP A 202 -18.22 11.12 15.79
N GLN A 203 -19.15 11.98 15.36
CA GLN A 203 -20.54 12.00 15.85
C GLN A 203 -21.37 10.77 15.41
N PHE A 204 -20.77 9.85 14.65
CA PHE A 204 -21.39 8.61 14.18
C PHE A 204 -20.56 7.39 14.58
N SER A 205 -19.64 6.93 13.73
CA SER A 205 -18.75 5.79 13.98
C SER A 205 -17.28 6.07 13.67
N GLY A 206 -16.91 7.35 13.49
CA GLY A 206 -15.57 7.76 13.10
C GLY A 206 -15.32 7.60 11.59
N PHE A 207 -14.07 7.42 11.20
CA PHE A 207 -13.67 7.38 9.79
C PHE A 207 -13.50 5.98 9.20
N VAL A 208 -13.52 4.93 10.02
CA VAL A 208 -13.44 3.52 9.59
C VAL A 208 -14.85 2.92 9.61
N GLN A 209 -15.24 2.23 8.54
CA GLN A 209 -16.53 1.54 8.48
C GLN A 209 -16.42 0.13 9.06
N HIS A 210 -17.08 -0.13 10.18
CA HIS A 210 -17.10 -1.46 10.81
C HIS A 210 -18.29 -2.28 10.31
N THR A 211 -18.04 -3.17 9.34
CA THR A 211 -19.15 -3.90 8.68
C THR A 211 -19.41 -5.30 9.25
N ARG A 212 -18.58 -5.76 10.20
CA ARG A 212 -18.56 -7.15 10.67
C ARG A 212 -18.59 -7.27 12.20
N PRO A 213 -19.65 -6.78 12.86
CA PRO A 213 -19.72 -6.78 14.32
C PRO A 213 -19.42 -8.14 14.96
N SER A 214 -18.71 -8.11 16.09
CA SER A 214 -18.35 -9.32 16.86
C SER A 214 -19.54 -9.94 17.57
N LEU A 215 -20.53 -9.13 17.96
CA LEU A 215 -21.76 -9.59 18.59
C LEU A 215 -22.94 -9.60 17.61
N PRO A 216 -23.77 -10.67 17.58
CA PRO A 216 -24.93 -10.76 16.68
C PRO A 216 -25.97 -9.64 16.87
N ASP A 217 -26.03 -9.08 18.08
CA ASP A 217 -26.96 -8.01 18.42
C ASP A 217 -26.49 -6.65 17.92
N CYS A 218 -25.24 -6.48 17.48
CA CYS A 218 -24.75 -5.22 16.92
C CYS A 218 -25.10 -5.11 15.43
N LEU A 219 -25.26 -3.87 14.95
CA LEU A 219 -25.44 -3.58 13.53
C LEU A 219 -24.12 -3.18 12.87
N PRO A 220 -23.89 -3.56 11.60
CA PRO A 220 -22.83 -3.00 10.77
C PRO A 220 -22.98 -1.48 10.59
N ASP A 221 -21.86 -0.76 10.54
CA ASP A 221 -21.83 0.67 10.23
C ASP A 221 -22.33 0.93 8.80
N PRO A 222 -23.28 1.85 8.61
CA PRO A 222 -23.68 2.30 7.29
C PRO A 222 -22.76 3.41 6.78
N ILE A 223 -22.52 3.47 5.46
CA ILE A 223 -22.16 4.74 4.83
C ILE A 223 -23.42 5.61 4.84
N LEU A 224 -23.38 6.69 5.63
CA LEU A 224 -24.55 7.54 5.86
C LEU A 224 -24.95 8.32 4.59
N PRO A 225 -26.25 8.46 4.30
CA PRO A 225 -26.72 9.34 3.25
C PRO A 225 -26.30 10.81 3.50
N VAL A 226 -26.16 11.58 2.42
CA VAL A 226 -25.79 13.01 2.49
C VAL A 226 -26.83 13.81 3.29
N GLU A 227 -28.11 13.41 3.21
CA GLU A 227 -29.24 14.13 3.79
C GLU A 227 -29.26 14.12 5.33
N VAL A 228 -28.62 13.12 5.94
CA VAL A 228 -28.54 12.99 7.40
C VAL A 228 -27.26 13.58 7.98
N ASP A 229 -26.34 14.04 7.11
CA ASP A 229 -25.06 14.60 7.52
C ASP A 229 -25.16 16.12 7.74
N PRO A 230 -24.96 16.61 8.98
CA PRO A 230 -24.97 18.04 9.27
C PRO A 230 -23.99 18.86 8.42
N ASN A 231 -22.84 18.30 8.06
CA ASN A 231 -21.79 18.99 7.30
C ASN A 231 -22.13 19.14 5.81
N LEU A 232 -23.05 18.31 5.33
CA LEU A 232 -23.49 18.29 3.92
C LEU A 232 -24.95 18.77 3.77
N GLN A 233 -25.50 19.41 4.80
CA GLN A 233 -26.85 20.00 4.74
C GLN A 233 -26.97 21.02 3.61
N GLY A 234 -28.11 20.99 2.92
CA GLY A 234 -28.35 21.78 1.71
C GLY A 234 -27.96 21.04 0.42
N GLY A 235 -27.41 19.83 0.52
CA GLY A 235 -27.07 18.98 -0.61
C GLY A 235 -25.70 19.29 -1.20
N ILE A 236 -25.36 18.57 -2.27
CA ILE A 236 -24.11 18.73 -3.02
C ILE A 236 -24.40 19.47 -4.32
N ASP A 237 -23.69 20.57 -4.56
CA ASP A 237 -23.73 21.29 -5.83
C ASP A 237 -23.20 20.37 -6.95
N PRO A 238 -23.97 20.11 -8.02
CA PRO A 238 -23.60 19.15 -9.06
C PRO A 238 -22.46 19.64 -9.97
N THR A 239 -22.11 20.92 -9.92
CA THR A 239 -21.00 21.51 -10.70
C THR A 239 -19.69 21.43 -9.94
N THR A 240 -19.70 21.80 -8.66
CA THR A 240 -18.49 21.83 -7.82
C THR A 240 -18.24 20.53 -7.07
N GLY A 241 -19.29 19.72 -6.85
CA GLY A 241 -19.24 18.55 -6.00
C GLY A 241 -19.19 18.87 -4.51
N LEU A 242 -19.51 20.11 -4.10
CA LEU A 242 -19.38 20.58 -2.71
C LEU A 242 -20.72 20.98 -2.09
N SER A 243 -20.80 20.86 -0.77
CA SER A 243 -21.88 21.40 0.06
C SER A 243 -21.76 22.93 0.20
N PRO A 244 -22.78 23.63 0.74
CA PRO A 244 -22.69 25.04 1.08
C PRO A 244 -21.54 25.39 2.04
N LEU A 245 -21.03 24.41 2.80
CA LEU A 245 -19.87 24.56 3.70
C LEU A 245 -18.53 24.28 2.99
N GLY A 246 -18.53 23.98 1.69
CA GLY A 246 -17.32 23.64 0.94
C GLY A 246 -16.80 22.23 1.23
N LEU A 247 -17.66 21.33 1.72
CA LEU A 247 -17.32 19.95 2.07
C LEU A 247 -17.90 18.97 1.07
N ARG A 248 -17.28 17.80 0.90
CA ARG A 248 -17.89 16.67 0.20
C ARG A 248 -17.65 15.36 0.93
N ARG A 249 -18.54 14.39 0.73
CA ARG A 249 -18.32 13.02 1.18
C ARG A 249 -17.09 12.45 0.49
N ALA A 250 -16.17 11.91 1.29
CA ALA A 250 -15.01 11.15 0.86
C ALA A 250 -15.18 9.70 1.28
N VAL A 251 -14.95 8.77 0.35
CA VAL A 251 -15.00 7.33 0.59
C VAL A 251 -13.84 6.68 -0.16
N GLY A 252 -13.12 5.77 0.48
CA GLY A 252 -12.01 5.06 -0.15
C GLY A 252 -11.82 3.65 0.42
N GLU A 253 -11.32 2.74 -0.41
CA GLU A 253 -10.89 1.42 0.04
C GLU A 253 -9.38 1.41 0.34
N ARG A 254 -9.01 0.60 1.33
CA ARG A 254 -7.62 0.41 1.74
C ARG A 254 -7.34 -1.06 1.97
N ALA A 255 -6.26 -1.53 1.40
CA ALA A 255 -5.80 -2.89 1.56
C ALA A 255 -4.54 -2.92 2.42
N GLY A 256 -4.55 -3.74 3.47
CA GLY A 256 -3.37 -4.04 4.26
C GLY A 256 -2.24 -4.60 3.36
N PRO A 257 -1.05 -3.97 3.32
CA PRO A 257 0.07 -4.47 2.54
C PRO A 257 0.65 -5.75 3.19
N PRO A 258 1.46 -6.54 2.45
CA PRO A 258 2.03 -7.76 3.01
C PRO A 258 3.17 -7.42 3.98
N TYR A 259 3.24 -8.07 5.14
CA TYR A 259 4.27 -7.81 6.16
C TYR A 259 5.60 -8.49 5.85
N ILE A 260 6.25 -8.09 4.76
CA ILE A 260 7.55 -8.64 4.33
C ILE A 260 8.65 -7.60 4.57
N GLY A 261 9.70 -7.98 5.29
CA GLY A 261 10.92 -7.16 5.45
C GLY A 261 10.69 -5.82 6.14
N ARG A 262 9.65 -5.68 6.99
CA ARG A 262 9.34 -4.40 7.64
C ARG A 262 10.40 -3.97 8.64
N GLY A 263 11.07 -4.90 9.31
CA GLY A 263 12.24 -4.59 10.12
C GLY A 263 13.43 -4.07 9.31
N LEU A 264 13.58 -4.48 8.05
CA LEU A 264 14.61 -3.92 7.15
C LEU A 264 14.28 -2.48 6.81
N MET A 265 13.01 -2.18 6.49
CA MET A 265 12.55 -0.81 6.27
C MET A 265 12.76 0.08 7.50
N GLU A 266 12.49 -0.44 8.70
CA GLU A 266 12.75 0.22 9.98
C GLU A 266 14.24 0.53 10.17
N ALA A 267 15.11 -0.38 9.73
CA ALA A 267 16.55 -0.31 9.94
C ALA A 267 17.29 0.56 8.91
N ILE A 268 16.66 1.02 7.82
CA ILE A 268 17.28 1.97 6.86
C ILE A 268 17.49 3.31 7.56
N PHE A 269 18.67 3.92 7.43
CA PHE A 269 18.90 5.22 8.04
C PHE A 269 18.04 6.30 7.39
N GLY A 270 17.40 7.17 8.18
CA GLY A 270 16.46 8.17 7.64
C GLY A 270 17.11 9.15 6.67
N GLY A 271 18.36 9.53 6.93
CA GLY A 271 19.13 10.41 6.04
C GLY A 271 19.35 9.83 4.65
N ASP A 272 19.43 8.49 4.52
CA ASP A 272 19.63 7.84 3.22
C ASP A 272 18.35 7.90 2.36
N VAL A 273 17.16 7.93 2.98
CA VAL A 273 15.89 8.10 2.27
C VAL A 273 15.70 9.56 1.87
N VAL A 274 15.92 10.50 2.79
CA VAL A 274 15.80 11.95 2.50
C VAL A 274 16.80 12.41 1.44
N ALA A 275 17.98 11.77 1.35
CA ALA A 275 18.95 12.07 0.29
C ALA A 275 18.42 11.77 -1.13
N ASN A 276 17.35 10.97 -1.26
CA ASN A 276 16.73 10.64 -2.53
C ASN A 276 15.53 11.54 -2.88
N ASP A 277 15.18 12.51 -2.03
CA ASP A 277 14.13 13.48 -2.33
C ASP A 277 14.42 14.25 -3.64
N ASP A 278 13.38 14.40 -4.46
CA ASP A 278 13.38 15.28 -5.63
C ASP A 278 12.03 15.99 -5.80
N PRO A 279 11.52 16.72 -4.80
CA PRO A 279 10.20 17.37 -4.89
C PRO A 279 10.10 18.42 -6.02
N GLY A 280 11.23 18.81 -6.62
CA GLY A 280 11.29 19.74 -7.74
C GLY A 280 11.42 19.11 -9.12
N ASP A 281 11.41 17.77 -9.24
CA ASP A 281 11.71 17.04 -10.50
C ASP A 281 12.97 17.60 -11.18
N SER A 282 14.03 17.75 -10.38
CA SER A 282 15.30 18.34 -10.79
C SER A 282 16.28 17.30 -11.33
N GLN A 283 16.06 16.02 -11.04
CA GLN A 283 16.85 14.92 -11.55
C GLN A 283 16.41 14.55 -12.97
N ASP A 284 17.38 14.31 -13.86
CA ASP A 284 17.14 13.91 -15.25
C ASP A 284 17.95 12.65 -15.58
N HIS A 285 17.44 11.48 -15.17
CA HIS A 285 18.18 10.22 -15.23
C HIS A 285 18.41 9.66 -16.64
N ALA A 286 19.63 9.24 -16.97
CA ALA A 286 19.96 8.73 -18.30
C ALA A 286 19.12 7.51 -18.72
N SER A 287 18.55 7.57 -19.93
CA SER A 287 17.83 6.45 -20.55
C SER A 287 17.99 6.47 -22.06
N SER A 288 18.42 5.34 -22.63
CA SER A 288 18.53 5.15 -24.08
C SER A 288 17.15 5.05 -24.77
N LEU A 289 16.08 4.77 -24.02
CA LEU A 289 14.71 4.73 -24.53
C LEU A 289 14.08 6.11 -24.73
N ARG A 290 14.74 7.19 -24.30
CA ARG A 290 14.30 8.58 -24.55
C ARG A 290 14.18 8.93 -26.02
N ALA A 291 14.97 8.29 -26.88
CA ALA A 291 14.88 8.49 -28.32
C ALA A 291 13.58 7.93 -28.93
N VAL A 292 12.82 7.11 -28.19
CA VAL A 292 11.66 6.38 -28.69
C VAL A 292 10.35 7.17 -28.53
N VAL A 293 10.20 7.94 -27.45
CA VAL A 293 8.97 8.68 -27.12
C VAL A 293 9.31 10.12 -26.74
N SER A 294 8.48 11.08 -27.15
CA SER A 294 8.68 12.48 -26.75
C SER A 294 8.47 12.65 -25.24
N ARG A 295 9.22 13.59 -24.64
CA ARG A 295 9.03 13.98 -23.23
C ARG A 295 7.73 14.74 -23.02
N PHE A 296 7.32 14.81 -21.76
CA PHE A 296 6.31 15.76 -21.32
C PHE A 296 6.98 17.11 -21.08
N PRO A 297 6.69 18.16 -21.88
CA PRO A 297 7.40 19.44 -21.80
C PRO A 297 7.16 20.17 -20.46
N GLU A 298 6.12 19.80 -19.72
CA GLU A 298 5.82 20.31 -18.39
C GLU A 298 6.76 19.76 -17.29
N CYS A 299 7.49 18.67 -17.54
CA CYS A 299 8.42 18.06 -16.59
C CYS A 299 9.82 18.67 -16.75
N PRO A 300 10.38 19.34 -15.72
CA PRO A 300 11.75 19.84 -15.77
C PRO A 300 12.80 18.72 -15.89
N GLY A 301 12.54 17.56 -15.29
CA GLY A 301 13.43 16.41 -15.22
C GLY A 301 12.88 15.19 -15.96
N ASP A 302 12.62 14.12 -15.21
CA ASP A 302 12.09 12.86 -15.71
C ASP A 302 10.61 12.60 -15.32
N CYS A 303 9.95 13.63 -14.80
CA CYS A 303 8.58 13.66 -14.24
C CYS A 303 8.42 13.00 -12.86
N ILE A 304 9.51 12.57 -12.22
CA ILE A 304 9.45 11.91 -10.92
C ILE A 304 9.82 12.92 -9.84
N SER A 305 8.82 13.31 -9.04
CA SER A 305 8.95 14.35 -8.01
C SER A 305 8.86 13.80 -6.59
N GLY A 306 9.47 12.63 -6.36
CA GLY A 306 9.35 11.90 -5.11
C GLY A 306 9.82 12.69 -3.90
N ARG A 307 9.14 12.54 -2.76
CA ARG A 307 9.63 13.11 -1.48
C ARG A 307 9.27 12.27 -0.29
N HIS A 308 10.02 12.42 0.79
CA HIS A 308 9.71 11.74 2.03
C HIS A 308 8.39 12.24 2.66
N ASN A 309 7.79 11.39 3.48
CA ASN A 309 6.79 11.82 4.44
C ASN A 309 7.41 11.91 5.83
N GLU A 310 6.83 12.72 6.70
CA GLU A 310 7.24 12.84 8.09
C GLU A 310 6.05 12.97 9.03
N ASN A 311 6.22 12.46 10.25
CA ASN A 311 5.19 12.54 11.27
C ASN A 311 5.77 12.31 12.68
N THR A 312 4.92 12.48 13.69
CA THR A 312 5.20 12.19 15.10
C THR A 312 4.49 10.90 15.53
N SER A 313 4.93 10.29 16.64
CA SER A 313 4.30 9.07 17.17
C SER A 313 3.36 9.37 18.35
N ASN A 314 3.51 10.51 19.04
CA ASN A 314 2.65 10.89 20.17
C ASN A 314 1.19 11.16 19.80
N GLN A 315 0.89 11.42 18.52
CA GLN A 315 -0.49 11.50 18.05
C GLN A 315 -1.12 10.13 17.78
N ALA A 316 -0.31 9.08 17.69
CA ALA A 316 -0.78 7.74 17.36
C ALA A 316 -1.09 6.88 18.59
N PHE A 317 -0.33 7.04 19.68
CA PHE A 317 -0.51 6.26 20.91
C PHE A 317 0.17 6.89 22.14
N ILE A 318 -0.30 6.52 23.32
CA ILE A 318 0.27 6.90 24.62
C ILE A 318 1.69 6.35 24.74
N GLY A 319 2.67 7.17 25.08
CA GLY A 319 4.07 6.76 25.13
C GLY A 319 4.80 6.88 23.79
N GLY A 320 4.10 7.27 22.72
CA GLY A 320 4.73 7.92 21.58
C GLY A 320 5.31 9.28 21.97
N ASP A 321 6.10 9.87 21.07
CA ASP A 321 6.87 11.07 21.33
C ASP A 321 6.70 12.11 20.20
N PRO A 322 6.95 13.40 20.50
CA PRO A 322 6.66 14.51 19.58
C PRO A 322 7.77 14.75 18.55
N VAL A 323 8.79 13.89 18.47
CA VAL A 323 9.87 14.07 17.49
C VAL A 323 9.32 13.78 16.09
N VAL A 324 9.48 14.76 15.20
CA VAL A 324 9.15 14.63 13.77
C VAL A 324 10.20 13.74 13.12
N ARG A 325 9.76 12.59 12.63
CA ARG A 325 10.59 11.52 12.07
C ARG A 325 10.19 11.21 10.65
N LEU A 326 11.11 10.56 9.95
CA LEU A 326 10.81 9.96 8.67
C LEU A 326 9.68 8.94 8.83
N GLY A 327 8.61 9.17 8.11
CA GLY A 327 7.51 8.24 7.97
C GLY A 327 7.87 7.11 6.99
N ARG A 328 7.55 5.86 7.33
CA ARG A 328 7.97 4.68 6.55
C ARG A 328 6.86 3.66 6.32
N PHE A 329 5.92 3.62 7.25
CA PHE A 329 4.92 2.56 7.33
C PHE A 329 3.53 3.10 6.96
N GLY A 330 2.64 2.18 6.59
CA GLY A 330 1.37 2.51 5.99
C GLY A 330 1.47 2.82 4.49
N LEU A 331 0.31 3.06 3.89
CA LEU A 331 0.17 3.28 2.43
C LEU A 331 0.70 4.64 1.99
N ARG A 332 0.70 5.64 2.87
CA ARG A 332 1.24 6.99 2.64
C ARG A 332 2.48 7.30 3.48
N ALA A 333 3.19 6.28 3.95
CA ALA A 333 4.33 6.47 4.85
C ALA A 333 4.02 7.26 6.14
N ALA A 334 2.76 7.42 6.55
CA ALA A 334 2.40 8.36 7.62
C ALA A 334 2.88 7.95 9.02
N GLY A 335 3.21 6.67 9.25
CA GLY A 335 3.64 6.22 10.56
C GLY A 335 5.16 6.03 10.63
N PRO A 336 5.83 6.65 11.62
CA PRO A 336 7.27 6.49 11.82
C PRO A 336 7.65 5.18 12.49
N THR A 337 6.71 4.48 13.15
CA THR A 337 6.98 3.21 13.84
C THR A 337 6.02 2.11 13.41
N ILE A 338 6.48 0.85 13.46
CA ILE A 338 5.61 -0.33 13.24
C ILE A 338 4.53 -0.41 14.32
N LEU A 339 4.88 -0.04 15.56
CA LEU A 339 4.01 -0.15 16.73
C LEU A 339 2.70 0.64 16.56
N GLN A 340 2.75 1.82 15.93
CA GLN A 340 1.55 2.61 15.60
C GLN A 340 0.51 1.80 14.80
N PHE A 341 0.92 0.97 13.85
CA PHE A 341 -0.01 0.18 13.03
C PHE A 341 -0.54 -1.04 13.79
N VAL A 342 0.26 -1.62 14.68
CA VAL A 342 -0.19 -2.69 15.57
C VAL A 342 -1.28 -2.16 16.50
N ILE A 343 -1.07 -0.99 17.11
CA ILE A 343 -2.03 -0.34 18.00
C ILE A 343 -3.29 0.08 17.24
N GLY A 344 -3.11 0.77 16.10
CA GLY A 344 -4.23 1.23 15.28
C GLY A 344 -5.07 0.08 14.73
N GLY A 345 -4.46 -1.05 14.34
CA GLY A 345 -5.18 -2.24 13.91
C GLY A 345 -5.87 -2.97 15.07
N ALA A 346 -5.21 -3.10 16.23
CA ALA A 346 -5.80 -3.73 17.40
C ALA A 346 -7.04 -2.97 17.90
N GLN A 347 -6.97 -1.63 17.96
CA GLN A 347 -8.12 -0.82 18.32
C GLN A 347 -9.11 -0.73 17.16
N GLY A 348 -8.74 -0.12 16.04
CA GLY A 348 -9.65 0.29 14.96
C GLY A 348 -10.24 -0.85 14.12
N GLU A 349 -9.63 -2.04 14.11
CA GLU A 349 -10.17 -3.17 13.34
C GLU A 349 -10.64 -4.32 14.24
N LEU A 350 -9.98 -4.56 15.38
CA LEU A 350 -10.33 -5.65 16.31
C LEU A 350 -11.11 -5.21 17.55
N GLY A 351 -11.17 -3.90 17.83
CA GLY A 351 -11.89 -3.34 18.96
C GLY A 351 -11.24 -3.57 20.31
N PHE A 352 -9.94 -3.82 20.39
CA PHE A 352 -9.26 -3.99 21.66
C PHE A 352 -8.67 -2.67 22.19
N THR A 353 -8.77 -2.43 23.50
CA THR A 353 -8.01 -1.38 24.16
C THR A 353 -6.70 -1.92 24.77
N SER A 354 -5.79 -1.00 25.07
CA SER A 354 -4.46 -1.30 25.63
C SER A 354 -3.93 -0.12 26.45
N GLU A 355 -2.85 -0.30 27.20
CA GLU A 355 -2.18 0.82 27.87
C GLU A 355 -1.67 1.89 26.88
N PHE A 356 -1.36 1.49 25.63
CA PHE A 356 -0.96 2.43 24.59
C PHE A 356 -2.16 3.19 23.99
N ASN A 357 -3.36 2.63 24.07
CA ASN A 357 -4.58 3.28 23.64
C ASN A 357 -5.79 2.70 24.41
N PRO A 358 -6.21 3.36 25.51
CA PRO A 358 -7.26 2.85 26.40
C PRO A 358 -8.66 3.25 25.92
N SER A 359 -8.80 3.79 24.71
CA SER A 359 -10.08 4.32 24.22
C SER A 359 -10.82 3.25 23.42
N GLU A 360 -12.08 3.06 23.76
CA GLU A 360 -13.00 2.22 22.98
C GLU A 360 -13.39 2.84 21.64
N ILE A 361 -13.82 2.00 20.69
CA ILE A 361 -14.44 2.50 19.46
C ILE A 361 -15.85 3.01 19.80
N ASN A 362 -16.10 4.29 19.58
CA ASN A 362 -17.46 4.82 19.69
C ASN A 362 -18.29 4.41 18.47
N ASN A 363 -19.48 3.84 18.70
CA ASN A 363 -20.45 3.56 17.65
C ASN A 363 -21.86 3.95 18.07
N ASN A 364 -22.30 5.14 17.66
CA ASN A 364 -23.59 5.69 18.05
C ASN A 364 -24.80 4.89 17.51
N VAL A 365 -24.64 4.06 16.47
CA VAL A 365 -25.70 3.15 15.99
C VAL A 365 -25.98 2.06 17.03
N ASN A 366 -24.94 1.69 17.79
CA ASN A 366 -24.93 0.52 18.66
C ASN A 366 -24.94 0.85 20.16
N VAL A 367 -24.57 2.07 20.57
CA VAL A 367 -24.42 2.47 21.99
C VAL A 367 -25.65 2.25 22.89
N THR A 368 -26.87 2.25 22.34
CA THR A 368 -28.11 1.96 23.10
C THR A 368 -28.74 0.63 22.76
N ARG A 369 -28.07 -0.21 21.97
CA ARG A 369 -28.66 -1.45 21.45
C ARG A 369 -28.50 -2.57 22.45
N ALA A 370 -29.63 -3.11 22.90
CA ALA A 370 -29.64 -4.23 23.84
C ALA A 370 -28.85 -5.42 23.27
N GLY A 371 -27.91 -5.95 24.05
CA GLY A 371 -27.04 -7.06 23.64
C GLY A 371 -25.75 -6.66 22.93
N CYS A 372 -25.65 -5.43 22.40
CA CYS A 372 -24.44 -4.87 21.81
C CYS A 372 -23.67 -4.05 22.86
N VAL A 373 -23.03 -4.74 23.80
CA VAL A 373 -22.39 -4.09 24.96
C VAL A 373 -21.06 -4.74 25.24
N ASP A 374 -20.02 -3.93 25.40
CA ASP A 374 -18.76 -4.41 25.98
C ASP A 374 -18.91 -4.59 27.49
N ARG A 375 -18.47 -5.75 27.99
CA ARG A 375 -18.53 -6.13 29.39
C ARG A 375 -17.17 -6.52 29.96
N VAL A 376 -16.13 -6.49 29.14
CA VAL A 376 -14.78 -6.84 29.54
C VAL A 376 -14.12 -5.57 30.10
N PRO A 377 -13.37 -5.65 31.23
CA PRO A 377 -12.72 -4.47 31.78
C PRO A 377 -11.47 -4.05 30.99
N ASP A 378 -11.40 -2.76 30.65
CA ASP A 378 -10.24 -2.14 30.01
C ASP A 378 -9.02 -1.97 30.95
N PRO A 379 -7.77 -2.01 30.41
CA PRO A 379 -7.46 -2.45 29.05
C PRO A 379 -7.42 -3.96 28.91
N GLU A 380 -7.88 -4.49 27.77
CA GLU A 380 -7.93 -5.93 27.50
C GLU A 380 -6.55 -6.49 27.17
N LEU A 381 -5.78 -5.77 26.34
CA LEU A 381 -4.52 -6.27 25.83
C LEU A 381 -3.36 -5.87 26.74
N PRO A 382 -2.53 -6.84 27.18
CA PRO A 382 -1.28 -6.51 27.84
C PRO A 382 -0.32 -5.86 26.84
N VAL A 383 0.56 -4.98 27.34
CA VAL A 383 1.63 -4.34 26.55
C VAL A 383 2.47 -5.38 25.79
N SER A 384 2.70 -6.55 26.38
CA SER A 384 3.46 -7.64 25.74
C SER A 384 2.85 -8.10 24.42
N ALA A 385 1.52 -8.21 24.32
CA ALA A 385 0.86 -8.69 23.10
C ALA A 385 1.15 -7.77 21.90
N LEU A 386 1.10 -6.45 22.11
CA LEU A 386 1.36 -5.46 21.07
C LEU A 386 2.85 -5.38 20.69
N ILE A 387 3.75 -5.45 21.67
CA ILE A 387 5.19 -5.49 21.43
C ILE A 387 5.60 -6.78 20.70
N SER A 388 5.01 -7.92 21.06
CA SER A 388 5.24 -9.20 20.40
C SER A 388 4.68 -9.22 18.97
N CYS A 389 3.54 -8.57 18.71
CA CYS A 389 3.03 -8.37 17.34
C CYS A 389 3.94 -7.47 16.50
N ARG A 390 4.45 -6.38 17.08
CA ARG A 390 5.49 -5.55 16.44
C ARG A 390 6.71 -6.40 16.11
N GLN A 391 7.16 -7.23 17.05
CA GLN A 391 8.32 -8.11 16.86
C GLN A 391 8.09 -9.13 15.74
N LEU A 392 6.88 -9.71 15.64
CA LEU A 392 6.47 -10.56 14.52
C LEU A 392 6.69 -9.85 13.18
N ILE A 393 6.09 -8.67 13.01
CA ILE A 393 6.18 -7.89 11.77
C ILE A 393 7.64 -7.49 11.47
N ARG A 394 8.40 -7.15 12.52
CA ARG A 394 9.81 -6.73 12.42
C ARG A 394 10.72 -7.87 11.95
N LEU A 395 10.55 -9.10 12.46
CA LEU A 395 11.42 -10.24 12.15
C LEU A 395 10.90 -11.16 11.03
N THR A 396 9.84 -10.77 10.33
CA THR A 396 9.47 -11.43 9.08
C THR A 396 10.47 -11.05 7.97
N ALA A 397 11.28 -12.03 7.59
CA ALA A 397 12.32 -11.92 6.57
C ALA A 397 11.72 -11.85 5.15
N PRO A 398 12.49 -11.37 4.16
CA PRO A 398 12.11 -11.51 2.76
C PRO A 398 12.28 -12.96 2.25
N PRO A 399 11.48 -13.39 1.25
CA PRO A 399 11.75 -14.62 0.52
C PRO A 399 13.02 -14.51 -0.32
N GLU A 400 13.60 -15.65 -0.65
CA GLU A 400 14.65 -15.75 -1.68
C GLU A 400 14.04 -15.48 -3.07
N PHE A 401 14.91 -15.01 -3.98
CA PHE A 401 14.56 -14.80 -5.38
C PHE A 401 14.17 -16.11 -6.07
N GLY A 402 13.51 -15.99 -7.22
CA GLY A 402 13.26 -17.13 -8.11
C GLY A 402 14.56 -17.76 -8.60
N ASP A 403 14.49 -19.04 -8.96
CA ASP A 403 15.66 -19.84 -9.31
C ASP A 403 16.41 -19.29 -10.53
N THR A 404 15.70 -18.66 -11.47
CA THR A 404 16.29 -18.11 -12.71
C THR A 404 17.12 -16.88 -12.38
N LEU A 405 16.57 -15.93 -11.61
CA LEU A 405 17.31 -14.75 -11.17
C LEU A 405 18.47 -15.16 -10.26
N LEU A 406 18.26 -16.09 -9.34
CA LEU A 406 19.31 -16.54 -8.43
C LEU A 406 20.48 -17.21 -9.18
N GLY A 407 20.18 -18.00 -10.21
CA GLY A 407 21.18 -18.57 -11.12
C GLY A 407 21.99 -17.49 -11.83
N LEU A 408 21.32 -16.47 -12.37
CA LEU A 408 21.94 -15.31 -13.00
C LEU A 408 22.92 -14.59 -12.05
N LEU A 409 22.48 -14.26 -10.83
CA LEU A 409 23.29 -13.51 -9.85
C LEU A 409 24.50 -14.32 -9.34
N ARG A 410 24.39 -15.66 -9.31
CA ARG A 410 25.49 -16.56 -8.92
C ARG A 410 26.47 -16.87 -10.04
N SER A 411 26.13 -16.54 -11.29
CA SER A 411 27.04 -16.74 -12.42
C SER A 411 28.30 -15.87 -12.29
N ALA A 412 29.38 -16.26 -12.99
CA ALA A 412 30.64 -15.51 -12.94
C ALA A 412 30.46 -14.03 -13.33
N ASP A 413 29.73 -13.79 -14.42
CA ASP A 413 29.35 -12.47 -14.90
C ASP A 413 27.82 -12.38 -15.10
N PRO A 414 27.08 -11.76 -14.17
CA PRO A 414 25.65 -11.54 -14.28
C PRO A 414 25.24 -10.66 -15.48
N ALA A 415 26.13 -9.79 -15.96
CA ALA A 415 25.87 -8.90 -17.09
C ALA A 415 26.19 -9.53 -18.46
N ALA A 416 26.90 -10.67 -18.50
CA ALA A 416 27.18 -11.38 -19.73
C ALA A 416 25.88 -11.80 -20.45
N PRO A 417 25.73 -11.53 -21.76
CA PRO A 417 24.53 -11.86 -22.51
C PRO A 417 24.14 -13.34 -22.40
N ARG A 418 22.88 -13.61 -22.10
CA ARG A 418 22.34 -14.98 -22.10
C ARG A 418 21.85 -15.40 -23.48
N ALA A 419 21.78 -16.71 -23.68
CA ALA A 419 21.29 -17.28 -24.93
C ALA A 419 19.85 -16.83 -25.20
N ALA A 420 19.62 -16.25 -26.38
CA ALA A 420 18.30 -15.75 -26.77
C ALA A 420 17.22 -16.85 -26.68
N GLY A 421 16.03 -16.47 -26.25
CA GLY A 421 14.90 -17.40 -26.08
C GLY A 421 14.91 -18.25 -24.79
N THR A 422 15.90 -18.06 -23.91
CA THR A 422 15.93 -18.72 -22.60
C THR A 422 15.25 -17.88 -21.52
N ALA A 423 14.80 -18.53 -20.43
CA ALA A 423 14.25 -17.85 -19.26
C ALA A 423 15.27 -16.89 -18.62
N GLU A 424 16.55 -17.29 -18.55
CA GLU A 424 17.63 -16.43 -18.06
C GLU A 424 17.79 -15.16 -18.91
N ALA A 425 17.68 -15.26 -20.24
CA ALA A 425 17.72 -14.09 -21.11
C ALA A 425 16.53 -13.16 -20.90
N SER A 426 15.33 -13.71 -20.70
CA SER A 426 14.13 -12.93 -20.39
C SER A 426 14.28 -12.18 -19.06
N VAL A 427 14.66 -12.89 -17.99
CA VAL A 427 14.87 -12.31 -16.65
C VAL A 427 16.01 -11.28 -16.64
N GLN A 428 17.12 -11.57 -17.33
CA GLN A 428 18.23 -10.62 -17.48
C GLN A 428 17.77 -9.34 -18.18
N ARG A 429 17.05 -9.48 -19.30
CA ARG A 429 16.52 -8.34 -20.05
C ARG A 429 15.51 -7.54 -19.22
N GLY A 430 14.63 -8.20 -18.47
CA GLY A 430 13.69 -7.56 -17.57
C GLY A 430 14.36 -6.74 -16.46
N ALA A 431 15.39 -7.31 -15.81
CA ALA A 431 16.17 -6.61 -14.81
C ALA A 431 16.87 -5.37 -15.37
N MET A 432 17.43 -5.47 -16.58
CA MET A 432 18.02 -4.32 -17.28
C MET A 432 16.96 -3.27 -17.58
N LEU A 433 15.82 -3.66 -18.17
CA LEU A 433 14.70 -2.75 -18.50
C LEU A 433 14.20 -2.01 -17.27
N PHE A 434 14.17 -2.67 -16.11
CA PHE A 434 13.82 -2.08 -14.83
C PHE A 434 14.79 -0.96 -14.40
N GLY A 435 16.05 -1.04 -14.81
CA GLY A 435 17.13 -0.09 -14.48
C GLY A 435 18.21 -0.66 -13.57
N ILE A 436 18.33 -1.99 -13.44
CA ILE A 436 19.26 -2.65 -12.51
C ILE A 436 20.65 -2.79 -13.12
N ASP A 437 21.68 -2.41 -12.37
CA ASP A 437 23.04 -2.89 -12.60
C ASP A 437 23.16 -4.31 -12.00
N LEU A 438 23.17 -5.32 -12.88
CA LEU A 438 23.14 -6.72 -12.47
C LEU A 438 24.39 -7.16 -11.70
N VAL A 439 25.54 -6.54 -11.93
CA VAL A 439 26.76 -6.90 -11.19
C VAL A 439 26.68 -6.28 -9.80
N ALA A 440 26.33 -5.00 -9.69
CA ALA A 440 26.09 -4.35 -8.41
C ALA A 440 25.02 -5.10 -7.58
N PHE A 441 23.92 -5.49 -8.23
CA PHE A 441 22.83 -6.21 -7.58
C PHE A 441 23.29 -7.58 -7.08
N ALA A 442 24.03 -8.34 -7.89
CA ALA A 442 24.60 -9.61 -7.47
C ALA A 442 25.56 -9.44 -6.29
N ASP A 443 26.45 -8.45 -6.33
CA ASP A 443 27.46 -8.19 -5.30
C ASP A 443 26.81 -7.87 -3.94
N ARG A 444 25.63 -7.23 -3.95
CA ARG A 444 24.82 -6.92 -2.76
C ARG A 444 23.97 -8.11 -2.28
N MET A 445 23.43 -8.90 -3.22
CA MET A 445 22.42 -9.93 -2.92
C MET A 445 22.99 -11.33 -2.67
N VAL A 446 24.19 -11.62 -3.17
CA VAL A 446 24.85 -12.93 -3.02
C VAL A 446 25.93 -12.84 -1.95
N ALA A 447 25.77 -13.62 -0.89
CA ALA A 447 26.72 -13.66 0.22
C ALA A 447 28.14 -14.00 -0.28
N GLY A 448 29.13 -13.21 0.15
CA GLY A 448 30.55 -13.39 -0.20
C GLY A 448 30.95 -12.87 -1.58
N ARG A 449 30.03 -12.27 -2.35
CA ARG A 449 30.32 -11.77 -3.70
C ARG A 449 30.90 -10.35 -3.71
N MET A 450 30.50 -9.49 -2.78
CA MET A 450 31.03 -8.13 -2.63
C MET A 450 32.57 -8.14 -2.48
N PRO A 451 33.33 -7.42 -3.34
CA PRO A 451 34.77 -7.30 -3.18
C PRO A 451 35.14 -6.56 -1.88
N GLY A 452 36.27 -6.93 -1.26
CA GLY A 452 36.69 -6.35 0.03
C GLY A 452 36.92 -4.83 0.04
N GLY A 453 37.18 -4.23 -1.14
CA GLY A 453 37.31 -2.77 -1.31
C GLY A 453 36.03 -2.08 -1.79
N GLY A 454 34.91 -2.79 -1.85
CA GLY A 454 33.72 -2.37 -2.59
C GLY A 454 33.86 -2.60 -4.09
N ASP A 455 32.77 -2.39 -4.83
CA ASP A 455 32.71 -2.57 -6.28
C ASP A 455 32.78 -1.25 -7.06
N GLY A 456 32.74 -0.11 -6.36
CA GLY A 456 32.70 1.22 -6.98
C GLY A 456 31.44 1.52 -7.77
N ARG A 457 30.39 0.70 -7.61
CA ARG A 457 29.10 0.85 -8.29
C ARG A 457 28.08 1.51 -7.38
N ASP A 458 26.99 1.93 -7.99
CA ASP A 458 25.85 2.53 -7.31
C ASP A 458 25.38 1.70 -6.10
N PRO A 459 25.26 2.26 -4.88
CA PRO A 459 24.90 1.53 -3.67
C PRO A 459 23.49 0.91 -3.75
N HIS A 460 22.59 1.48 -4.56
CA HIS A 460 21.23 0.98 -4.78
C HIS A 460 21.12 -0.05 -5.89
N ALA A 461 22.25 -0.43 -6.51
CA ALA A 461 22.34 -1.30 -7.68
C ALA A 461 21.58 -0.78 -8.91
N ILE A 462 21.52 0.53 -9.07
CA ILE A 462 20.91 1.18 -10.23
C ILE A 462 21.97 1.41 -11.31
N ASN A 463 21.62 1.10 -12.56
CA ASN A 463 22.49 1.42 -13.70
C ASN A 463 22.42 2.92 -14.00
N GLN A 464 23.39 3.67 -13.46
CA GLN A 464 23.45 5.13 -13.63
C GLN A 464 23.73 5.59 -15.08
N SER A 465 24.20 4.69 -15.96
CA SER A 465 24.52 5.02 -17.36
C SER A 465 23.34 4.87 -18.32
N ASP A 466 22.45 3.92 -18.04
CA ASP A 466 21.23 3.68 -18.80
C ASP A 466 20.19 2.96 -17.94
N ARG A 467 19.19 3.71 -17.48
CA ARG A 467 18.09 3.19 -16.66
C ARG A 467 16.94 2.61 -17.48
N LEU A 468 17.02 2.66 -18.82
CA LEU A 468 16.01 2.14 -19.74
C LEU A 468 14.59 2.66 -19.44
N LEU A 469 13.70 1.85 -18.85
CA LEU A 469 12.36 2.34 -18.47
C LEU A 469 12.43 3.31 -17.31
N ASP A 470 13.40 3.11 -16.43
CA ASP A 470 13.61 3.83 -15.17
C ASP A 470 12.57 3.49 -14.08
N CYS A 471 12.17 2.22 -13.99
CA CYS A 471 11.36 1.75 -12.87
C CYS A 471 12.09 1.92 -11.53
N ALA A 472 13.42 1.81 -11.56
CA ALA A 472 14.30 1.92 -10.40
C ALA A 472 14.33 3.32 -9.75
N ALA A 473 13.89 4.38 -10.45
CA ALA A 473 13.80 5.73 -9.89
C ALA A 473 12.87 5.79 -8.67
N CYS A 474 11.70 5.13 -8.73
CA CYS A 474 10.81 4.97 -7.56
C CYS A 474 11.04 3.62 -6.85
N HIS A 475 11.20 2.54 -7.63
CA HIS A 475 11.39 1.19 -7.09
C HIS A 475 12.87 0.85 -6.88
N THR A 476 13.56 1.65 -6.07
CA THR A 476 14.98 1.49 -5.74
C THR A 476 15.33 0.05 -5.33
N PRO A 477 16.15 -0.69 -6.10
CA PRO A 477 16.32 -2.13 -5.92
C PRO A 477 16.87 -2.51 -4.54
N VAL A 478 17.91 -1.82 -4.09
CA VAL A 478 18.63 -2.14 -2.85
C VAL A 478 18.71 -0.93 -1.94
N HIS A 479 18.55 -1.15 -0.64
CA HIS A 479 18.93 -0.20 0.40
C HIS A 479 19.94 -0.84 1.34
N ALA A 480 20.90 -0.05 1.84
CA ALA A 480 21.68 -0.42 3.00
C ALA A 480 20.84 -0.18 4.26
N THR A 481 20.75 -1.17 5.14
CA THR A 481 20.28 -0.89 6.49
C THR A 481 21.41 -0.34 7.33
N GLY A 482 21.04 0.52 8.27
CA GLY A 482 21.90 1.05 9.29
C GLY A 482 21.99 0.17 10.53
N ARG A 483 22.30 0.79 11.68
CA ARG A 483 22.21 0.13 12.99
C ARG A 483 20.76 0.08 13.45
N SER A 484 20.17 -1.11 13.45
CA SER A 484 18.80 -1.30 13.93
C SER A 484 18.69 -0.95 15.41
N PRO A 485 17.63 -0.23 15.83
CA PRO A 485 17.41 0.08 17.24
C PRO A 485 16.82 -1.09 18.03
N ALA A 486 16.50 -2.20 17.36
CA ALA A 486 15.75 -3.29 17.96
C ALA A 486 16.56 -4.00 19.07
N LYS A 487 15.97 -4.10 20.27
CA LYS A 487 16.57 -4.85 21.40
C LYS A 487 16.67 -6.35 21.13
N VAL A 488 15.70 -6.91 20.40
CA VAL A 488 15.67 -8.33 19.99
C VAL A 488 15.71 -8.41 18.47
N GLY A 489 16.62 -9.23 17.93
CA GLY A 489 16.76 -9.43 16.48
C GLY A 489 17.45 -8.29 15.72
N GLY A 490 17.91 -7.22 16.40
CA GLY A 490 18.60 -6.10 15.76
C GLY A 490 19.84 -6.51 14.94
N ARG A 491 20.52 -7.60 15.34
CA ARG A 491 21.66 -8.18 14.60
C ARG A 491 21.30 -8.73 13.22
N LEU A 492 20.04 -9.12 13.00
CA LEU A 492 19.54 -9.67 11.73
C LEU A 492 19.25 -8.54 10.73
N LEU A 493 18.99 -7.35 11.25
CA LEU A 493 18.56 -6.17 10.49
C LEU A 493 19.69 -5.15 10.32
N THR A 494 20.75 -5.22 11.11
CA THR A 494 21.83 -4.23 11.13
C THR A 494 22.86 -4.48 10.03
N ASN A 495 23.22 -3.42 9.30
CA ASN A 495 24.26 -3.43 8.26
C ASN A 495 24.05 -4.58 7.27
N VAL A 496 22.89 -4.61 6.61
CA VAL A 496 22.61 -5.53 5.51
C VAL A 496 22.16 -4.80 4.25
N TRP A 497 22.49 -5.36 3.10
CA TRP A 497 21.87 -4.99 1.83
C TRP A 497 20.50 -5.64 1.73
N ALA A 498 19.45 -4.82 1.73
CA ALA A 498 18.06 -5.25 1.69
C ALA A 498 17.46 -4.97 0.30
N PRO A 499 16.84 -5.96 -0.37
CA PRO A 499 16.27 -5.80 -1.70
C PRO A 499 14.90 -5.11 -1.67
N ILE A 500 14.77 -3.90 -1.13
CA ILE A 500 13.46 -3.30 -0.83
C ILE A 500 12.58 -3.11 -2.08
N PHE A 501 13.19 -2.74 -3.22
CA PHE A 501 12.47 -2.33 -4.44
C PHE A 501 11.48 -1.19 -4.19
N SER A 502 11.92 -0.19 -3.42
CA SER A 502 11.19 1.05 -3.14
C SER A 502 12.15 2.05 -2.52
N ASP A 503 12.06 3.30 -2.95
CA ASP A 503 12.70 4.47 -2.34
C ASP A 503 12.12 4.89 -0.99
N LEU A 504 10.93 4.39 -0.64
CA LEU A 504 10.11 4.75 0.51
C LEU A 504 9.56 6.18 0.48
N LEU A 505 9.58 6.83 -0.69
CA LEU A 505 9.06 8.17 -0.91
C LEU A 505 7.59 8.14 -1.35
N LEU A 506 6.94 9.29 -1.23
CA LEU A 506 5.62 9.59 -1.76
C LEU A 506 5.71 9.98 -3.23
N HIS A 507 4.81 9.43 -4.04
CA HIS A 507 4.62 9.80 -5.44
C HIS A 507 3.15 9.99 -5.77
N GLU A 508 2.86 10.94 -6.66
CA GLU A 508 1.50 11.16 -7.15
C GLU A 508 1.05 10.09 -8.15
N GLY A 509 -0.08 9.45 -7.83
CA GLY A 509 -0.81 8.58 -8.74
C GLY A 509 -1.69 9.35 -9.75
N PRO A 510 -2.20 8.65 -10.78
CA PRO A 510 -3.13 9.24 -11.74
C PRO A 510 -4.48 9.54 -11.10
N GLU A 511 -5.12 10.62 -11.54
CA GLU A 511 -6.46 11.04 -11.10
C GLU A 511 -7.46 10.98 -12.25
N VAL A 512 -8.67 10.50 -11.98
CA VAL A 512 -9.83 10.74 -12.86
C VAL A 512 -10.79 11.64 -12.09
N THR A 513 -10.76 12.94 -12.40
CA THR A 513 -11.47 13.99 -11.65
C THR A 513 -12.96 13.69 -11.40
N PRO A 514 -13.78 13.23 -12.38
CA PRO A 514 -15.18 12.90 -12.08
C PRO A 514 -15.34 11.75 -11.08
N GLU A 515 -14.41 10.79 -11.04
CA GLU A 515 -14.40 9.73 -10.01
C GLU A 515 -13.93 10.26 -8.66
N ARG A 516 -12.99 11.22 -8.66
CA ARG A 516 -12.38 11.82 -7.47
C ARG A 516 -13.36 12.65 -6.64
N ILE A 517 -14.22 13.41 -7.30
CA ILE A 517 -15.16 14.34 -6.65
C ILE A 517 -16.51 13.71 -6.32
N ALA A 518 -16.73 12.46 -6.75
CA ALA A 518 -17.97 11.76 -6.48
C ALA A 518 -18.12 11.42 -4.99
N SER A 519 -19.36 11.47 -4.50
CA SER A 519 -19.69 11.14 -3.11
C SER A 519 -19.57 9.66 -2.76
N VAL A 520 -19.48 8.79 -3.77
CA VAL A 520 -19.36 7.34 -3.64
C VAL A 520 -18.33 6.85 -4.67
N PRO A 521 -17.48 5.86 -4.36
CA PRO A 521 -16.52 5.32 -5.31
C PRO A 521 -17.24 4.68 -6.50
N ARG A 522 -16.51 4.58 -7.62
CA ARG A 522 -17.07 4.03 -8.86
C ARG A 522 -17.62 2.62 -8.65
N LEU A 523 -18.91 2.44 -8.94
CA LEU A 523 -19.58 1.15 -8.82
C LEU A 523 -19.01 0.12 -9.80
N PRO A 524 -19.15 -1.19 -9.51
CA PRO A 524 -18.71 -2.24 -10.42
C PRO A 524 -19.39 -2.15 -11.80
N VAL A 525 -18.59 -2.16 -12.87
CA VAL A 525 -19.07 -2.12 -14.27
C VAL A 525 -18.62 -3.38 -15.00
N VAL A 526 -19.54 -4.02 -15.72
CA VAL A 526 -19.21 -5.17 -16.57
C VAL A 526 -18.85 -4.70 -17.98
N VAL A 527 -17.68 -5.09 -18.45
CA VAL A 527 -17.21 -4.83 -19.81
C VAL A 527 -16.68 -6.12 -20.42
N THR A 528 -16.93 -6.34 -21.71
CA THR A 528 -16.35 -7.48 -22.43
C THR A 528 -14.91 -7.16 -22.81
N ARG A 529 -13.96 -7.99 -22.37
CA ARG A 529 -12.53 -7.84 -22.68
C ARG A 529 -11.93 -9.20 -23.02
N SER A 530 -11.28 -9.30 -24.19
CA SER A 530 -10.63 -10.52 -24.65
C SER A 530 -11.57 -11.75 -24.66
N GLY A 531 -12.85 -11.53 -24.99
CA GLY A 531 -13.89 -12.57 -24.98
C GLY A 531 -14.49 -12.91 -23.62
N TYR A 532 -14.05 -12.27 -22.53
CA TYR A 532 -14.56 -12.50 -21.17
C TYR A 532 -15.43 -11.34 -20.69
N ARG A 533 -16.42 -11.65 -19.86
CA ARG A 533 -17.13 -10.64 -19.07
C ARG A 533 -16.22 -10.25 -17.91
N THR A 534 -15.80 -9.00 -17.84
CA THR A 534 -14.84 -8.53 -16.83
C THR A 534 -15.43 -7.42 -15.98
N LEU A 535 -14.95 -7.29 -14.74
CA LEU A 535 -15.20 -6.13 -13.90
C LEU A 535 -14.12 -5.08 -14.19
N ASP A 536 -14.54 -3.99 -14.82
CA ASP A 536 -13.63 -2.96 -15.28
C ASP A 536 -12.91 -2.30 -14.10
N LEU A 537 -11.62 -2.07 -14.22
CA LEU A 537 -10.79 -1.45 -13.19
C LEU A 537 -10.75 0.07 -13.34
N SER A 538 -10.95 0.79 -12.24
CA SER A 538 -10.86 2.24 -12.23
C SER A 538 -9.41 2.67 -12.48
N ARG A 539 -9.24 3.75 -13.25
CA ARG A 539 -7.94 4.39 -13.51
C ARG A 539 -7.60 5.46 -12.47
N ASN A 540 -8.55 5.84 -11.61
CA ASN A 540 -8.32 6.79 -10.53
C ASN A 540 -7.60 6.12 -9.37
N LEU A 541 -6.34 6.47 -9.12
CA LEU A 541 -5.60 6.04 -7.93
C LEU A 541 -5.53 7.12 -6.85
N ALA A 542 -6.11 8.29 -7.10
CA ALA A 542 -6.22 9.35 -6.12
C ALA A 542 -7.48 9.21 -5.24
N ASP A 543 -7.37 9.66 -3.99
CA ASP A 543 -8.50 9.82 -3.07
C ASP A 543 -8.17 10.94 -2.07
N ASP A 544 -8.74 10.94 -0.86
CA ASP A 544 -8.50 11.96 0.17
C ASP A 544 -7.47 11.51 1.23
N ALA A 545 -6.60 12.44 1.64
CA ALA A 545 -5.72 12.22 2.78
C ALA A 545 -6.54 12.21 4.07
N LEU A 546 -6.40 11.14 4.85
CA LEU A 546 -6.99 11.01 6.17
C LEU A 546 -6.38 11.99 7.18
N PRO A 547 -6.93 12.09 8.40
CA PRO A 547 -6.24 12.78 9.49
C PRO A 547 -4.86 12.15 9.77
N ASN A 548 -3.93 12.97 10.27
CA ASN A 548 -2.59 12.56 10.70
C ASN A 548 -1.79 11.78 9.64
N GLN A 549 -1.91 12.14 8.35
CA GLN A 549 -1.14 11.53 7.26
C GLN A 549 0.23 12.19 7.01
N GLY A 550 0.73 12.99 7.96
CA GLY A 550 1.96 13.77 7.77
C GLY A 550 1.77 14.84 6.69
N LEU A 551 2.70 14.88 5.73
CA LEU A 551 2.72 15.79 4.58
C LEU A 551 2.00 15.22 3.35
N ALA A 552 1.53 13.98 3.40
CA ALA A 552 0.92 13.31 2.24
C ALA A 552 -0.45 13.90 1.90
N ASN A 553 -0.66 14.22 0.63
CA ASN A 553 -1.95 14.59 0.07
C ASN A 553 -2.70 13.36 -0.46
N GLY A 554 -3.91 13.58 -0.96
CA GLY A 554 -4.81 12.52 -1.44
C GLY A 554 -4.33 11.72 -2.66
N ARG A 555 -3.44 12.27 -3.48
CA ARG A 555 -2.87 11.63 -4.68
C ARG A 555 -1.62 10.82 -4.38
N GLU A 556 -1.05 10.98 -3.18
CA GLU A 556 0.33 10.57 -2.91
C GLU A 556 0.44 9.30 -2.09
N PHE A 557 0.96 8.25 -2.72
CA PHE A 557 1.19 7.00 -2.03
C PHE A 557 2.68 6.73 -1.93
N ARG A 558 3.07 6.09 -0.83
CA ARG A 558 4.44 5.59 -0.69
C ARG A 558 4.65 4.51 -1.74
N THR A 559 5.77 4.55 -2.46
CA THR A 559 6.15 3.44 -3.34
C THR A 559 6.10 2.12 -2.55
N PRO A 560 5.30 1.11 -2.94
CA PRO A 560 5.22 -0.13 -2.18
C PRO A 560 6.49 -0.98 -2.41
N PRO A 561 7.05 -1.63 -1.38
CA PRO A 561 8.17 -2.55 -1.58
C PRO A 561 7.72 -3.74 -2.43
N LEU A 562 8.58 -4.18 -3.35
CA LEU A 562 8.29 -5.30 -4.26
C LEU A 562 8.91 -6.63 -3.81
N MET A 563 9.63 -6.67 -2.69
CA MET A 563 10.14 -7.92 -2.09
C MET A 563 9.07 -8.99 -1.98
N GLY A 564 9.30 -10.15 -2.61
CA GLY A 564 8.38 -11.28 -2.54
C GLY A 564 7.11 -11.12 -3.38
N MET A 565 7.03 -10.11 -4.27
CA MET A 565 5.82 -9.89 -5.06
C MET A 565 5.49 -11.06 -6.00
N GLY A 566 6.48 -11.74 -6.55
CA GLY A 566 6.28 -12.92 -7.41
C GLY A 566 5.96 -14.18 -6.60
N ARG A 567 6.23 -14.19 -5.29
CA ARG A 567 5.86 -15.30 -4.39
C ARG A 567 4.45 -15.15 -3.84
N MET A 568 4.11 -13.95 -3.37
CA MET A 568 2.79 -13.67 -2.77
C MET A 568 1.74 -13.29 -3.80
N GLY A 569 2.15 -12.56 -4.83
CA GLY A 569 1.27 -12.15 -5.93
C GLY A 569 0.21 -11.11 -5.53
N PRO A 570 -0.82 -10.96 -6.38
CA PRO A 570 -1.96 -10.07 -6.13
C PRO A 570 -2.75 -10.47 -4.87
N PRO A 571 -3.58 -9.55 -4.34
CA PRO A 571 -4.00 -8.31 -5.00
C PRO A 571 -2.98 -7.17 -4.95
N PHE A 572 -2.90 -6.37 -6.01
CA PHE A 572 -1.97 -5.22 -6.09
C PHE A 572 -2.67 -3.87 -5.92
N LEU A 573 -1.86 -2.81 -5.78
CA LEU A 573 -2.24 -1.42 -5.46
C LEU A 573 -2.70 -1.22 -4.01
N HIS A 574 -2.88 0.04 -3.62
CA HIS A 574 -3.19 0.45 -2.24
C HIS A 574 -4.58 0.01 -1.78
N ASP A 575 -5.46 -0.39 -2.70
CA ASP A 575 -6.84 -0.81 -2.47
C ASP A 575 -7.14 -2.23 -3.00
N ALA A 576 -6.09 -3.00 -3.32
CA ALA A 576 -6.21 -4.37 -3.79
C ALA A 576 -7.03 -4.54 -5.10
N ARG A 577 -7.27 -3.49 -5.90
CA ARG A 577 -8.18 -3.58 -7.07
C ARG A 577 -7.72 -4.52 -8.17
N VAL A 578 -6.42 -4.75 -8.33
CA VAL A 578 -5.91 -5.75 -9.28
C VAL A 578 -5.80 -7.09 -8.55
N TYR A 579 -6.86 -7.88 -8.60
CA TYR A 579 -6.94 -9.19 -7.94
C TYR A 579 -6.88 -10.34 -8.95
N LEU A 580 -6.43 -11.50 -8.47
CA LEU A 580 -6.46 -12.78 -9.19
C LEU A 580 -7.05 -13.83 -8.26
N ALA A 581 -8.34 -14.10 -8.39
CA ALA A 581 -9.08 -14.93 -7.44
C ALA A 581 -9.73 -16.14 -8.13
N ARG A 582 -9.52 -17.33 -7.57
CA ARG A 582 -10.10 -18.59 -8.09
C ARG A 582 -11.62 -18.57 -8.22
N ARG A 583 -12.31 -17.79 -7.38
CA ARG A 583 -13.78 -17.68 -7.39
C ARG A 583 -14.35 -16.86 -8.55
N SER A 584 -13.61 -15.86 -9.03
CA SER A 584 -14.08 -14.94 -10.06
C SER A 584 -13.36 -15.09 -11.40
N ILE A 585 -12.22 -15.79 -11.44
CA ILE A 585 -11.37 -15.94 -12.64
C ILE A 585 -12.10 -16.46 -13.88
N ASP A 586 -13.01 -17.44 -13.72
CA ASP A 586 -13.73 -18.07 -14.83
C ASP A 586 -15.13 -17.47 -15.07
N THR A 587 -15.57 -16.55 -14.22
CA THR A 587 -16.90 -15.93 -14.31
C THR A 587 -16.83 -14.45 -14.66
N THR A 588 -16.19 -13.66 -13.81
CA THR A 588 -16.08 -12.19 -13.90
C THR A 588 -14.72 -11.70 -13.36
N PRO A 589 -13.60 -12.02 -14.03
CA PRO A 589 -12.29 -11.53 -13.60
C PRO A 589 -12.22 -10.00 -13.68
N ALA A 590 -11.22 -9.41 -13.02
CA ALA A 590 -10.89 -7.99 -13.25
C ALA A 590 -10.50 -7.76 -14.72
N GLY A 591 -10.74 -6.56 -15.24
CA GLY A 591 -10.41 -6.22 -16.62
C GLY A 591 -9.99 -4.76 -16.80
N THR A 592 -9.10 -4.50 -17.74
CA THR A 592 -8.60 -3.17 -18.10
C THR A 592 -8.14 -3.19 -19.57
N VAL A 593 -7.51 -2.13 -20.04
CA VAL A 593 -6.72 -2.14 -21.28
C VAL A 593 -5.22 -2.11 -21.01
N TYR A 594 -4.45 -2.51 -22.01
CA TYR A 594 -2.99 -2.34 -22.05
C TYR A 594 -2.55 -1.79 -23.42
N SER A 595 -1.35 -1.23 -23.48
CA SER A 595 -0.73 -0.80 -24.73
C SER A 595 0.68 -1.37 -24.86
N SER A 596 1.11 -1.52 -26.10
CA SER A 596 2.50 -1.86 -26.46
C SER A 596 2.88 -1.08 -27.72
N ARG A 597 4.08 -1.33 -28.24
CA ARG A 597 4.49 -0.77 -29.53
C ARG A 597 3.48 -1.09 -30.63
N ASP A 598 2.85 -2.25 -30.56
CA ASP A 598 2.08 -2.81 -31.65
C ASP A 598 0.56 -2.49 -31.53
N VAL A 599 0.07 -2.22 -30.30
CA VAL A 599 -1.36 -1.96 -30.04
C VAL A 599 -1.56 -0.83 -29.03
N THR A 600 -2.65 -0.07 -29.18
CA THR A 600 -3.09 0.96 -28.22
C THR A 600 -4.37 0.49 -27.55
N ASN A 601 -4.44 0.56 -26.22
CA ASN A 601 -5.63 0.23 -25.44
C ASN A 601 -6.31 -1.11 -25.81
N ALA A 602 -5.52 -2.15 -26.08
CA ALA A 602 -6.03 -3.49 -26.32
C ALA A 602 -6.68 -4.08 -25.05
N PRO A 603 -7.75 -4.89 -25.18
CA PRO A 603 -8.45 -5.43 -24.02
C PRO A 603 -7.58 -6.43 -23.24
N LEU A 604 -7.66 -6.37 -21.91
CA LEU A 604 -7.00 -7.27 -20.96
C LEU A 604 -8.01 -7.81 -19.94
N ALA A 605 -8.12 -9.13 -19.85
CA ALA A 605 -8.77 -9.82 -18.75
C ALA A 605 -7.70 -10.38 -17.79
N VAL A 606 -7.80 -10.08 -16.50
CA VAL A 606 -6.82 -10.49 -15.49
C VAL A 606 -7.08 -11.94 -15.09
N ARG A 607 -6.38 -12.87 -15.74
CA ARG A 607 -6.57 -14.32 -15.54
C ARG A 607 -5.29 -15.04 -15.11
N THR A 608 -4.15 -14.41 -15.26
CA THR A 608 -2.85 -14.96 -14.87
C THR A 608 -2.08 -13.95 -14.03
N LEU A 609 -1.00 -14.39 -13.40
CA LEU A 609 -0.09 -13.48 -12.71
C LEU A 609 0.51 -12.46 -13.69
N ASP A 610 0.80 -12.88 -14.92
CA ASP A 610 1.33 -12.02 -15.98
C ASP A 610 0.31 -10.93 -16.35
N ASP A 611 -0.97 -11.28 -16.47
CA ASP A 611 -2.03 -10.29 -16.71
C ASP A 611 -2.17 -9.32 -15.53
N ALA A 612 -2.06 -9.81 -14.29
CA ALA A 612 -2.14 -8.98 -13.10
C ALA A 612 -0.95 -8.00 -12.99
N ILE A 613 0.27 -8.46 -13.29
CA ILE A 613 1.47 -7.60 -13.33
C ILE A 613 1.35 -6.59 -14.47
N ARG A 614 0.89 -7.00 -15.66
CA ARG A 614 0.66 -6.09 -16.78
C ARG A 614 -0.39 -5.03 -16.44
N ALA A 615 -1.52 -5.45 -15.85
CA ALA A 615 -2.57 -4.54 -15.41
C ALA A 615 -2.05 -3.52 -14.40
N VAL A 616 -1.32 -3.96 -13.37
CA VAL A 616 -0.80 -3.02 -12.37
C VAL A 616 0.21 -2.04 -12.98
N ILE A 617 1.13 -2.48 -13.85
CA ILE A 617 2.04 -1.57 -14.57
C ILE A 617 1.25 -0.54 -15.36
N GLU A 618 0.25 -0.97 -16.13
CA GLU A 618 -0.60 -0.07 -16.91
C GLU A 618 -1.32 0.96 -16.03
N LEU A 619 -1.84 0.56 -14.87
CA LEU A 619 -2.58 1.45 -13.96
C LEU A 619 -1.72 2.53 -13.29
N HIS A 620 -0.38 2.48 -13.40
CA HIS A 620 0.47 3.53 -12.84
C HIS A 620 0.32 4.88 -13.53
N ASP A 621 -0.26 4.98 -14.73
CA ASP A 621 -0.60 6.26 -15.38
C ASP A 621 -1.93 6.17 -16.14
N LEU A 622 -2.53 7.29 -16.54
CA LEU A 622 -3.72 7.29 -17.40
C LEU A 622 -3.41 6.62 -18.77
N PRO A 623 -4.39 5.94 -19.40
CA PRO A 623 -4.19 5.37 -20.73
C PRO A 623 -3.83 6.45 -21.78
N PRO A 624 -3.16 6.07 -22.88
CA PRO A 624 -3.03 6.95 -24.05
C PRO A 624 -4.41 7.24 -24.67
N PRO A 625 -4.57 8.36 -25.39
CA PRO A 625 -5.71 8.53 -26.29
C PRO A 625 -5.69 7.45 -27.37
N ASP A 626 -6.87 7.09 -27.89
CA ASP A 626 -6.98 6.10 -28.96
C ASP A 626 -6.32 6.62 -30.25
N ASP A 627 -5.63 5.72 -30.96
CA ASP A 627 -4.96 5.98 -32.23
C ASP A 627 -5.25 4.87 -33.27
N GLY A 628 -4.58 4.91 -34.43
CA GLY A 628 -4.74 3.92 -35.49
C GLY A 628 -4.28 2.50 -35.15
N ARG A 629 -3.64 2.28 -33.99
CA ARG A 629 -3.28 0.95 -33.46
C ARG A 629 -4.31 0.44 -32.44
N THR A 630 -5.37 1.20 -32.20
CA THR A 630 -6.48 0.78 -31.33
C THR A 630 -7.29 -0.31 -32.03
N PRO A 631 -7.40 -1.51 -31.46
CA PRO A 631 -8.19 -2.57 -32.06
C PRO A 631 -9.70 -2.29 -31.90
N PRO A 632 -10.57 -2.87 -32.76
CA PRO A 632 -12.02 -2.63 -32.71
C PRO A 632 -12.69 -3.04 -31.39
N ASP A 633 -12.12 -3.99 -30.65
CA ASP A 633 -12.59 -4.48 -29.35
C ASP A 633 -11.79 -3.89 -28.17
N GLY A 634 -10.94 -2.89 -28.44
CA GLY A 634 -10.20 -2.11 -27.45
C GLY A 634 -10.71 -0.68 -27.35
N GLY A 635 -9.82 0.21 -26.91
CA GLY A 635 -10.08 1.65 -26.80
C GLY A 635 -10.09 2.15 -25.37
N CYS A 636 -10.23 3.46 -25.23
CA CYS A 636 -10.20 4.12 -23.93
C CYS A 636 -11.19 3.45 -22.94
N PRO A 637 -10.77 3.07 -21.72
CA PRO A 637 -11.60 2.31 -20.78
C PRO A 637 -12.60 3.22 -20.05
N VAL A 638 -13.36 4.00 -20.81
CA VAL A 638 -14.48 4.80 -20.30
C VAL A 638 -15.68 3.87 -20.15
N PRO A 639 -16.37 3.91 -19.00
CA PRO A 639 -17.57 3.09 -18.82
C PRO A 639 -18.63 3.34 -19.90
N PRO A 640 -19.33 2.29 -20.38
CA PRO A 640 -20.36 2.44 -21.39
C PRO A 640 -21.42 3.48 -21.00
N GLY A 641 -21.78 4.37 -21.93
CA GLY A 641 -22.78 5.42 -21.71
C GLY A 641 -22.28 6.65 -20.93
N GLY A 642 -20.98 6.73 -20.62
CA GLY A 642 -20.37 7.91 -19.99
C GLY A 642 -20.87 8.20 -18.57
N ARG A 643 -21.46 7.20 -17.90
CA ARG A 643 -22.01 7.36 -16.54
C ARG A 643 -21.94 6.07 -15.75
N VAL A 644 -21.54 6.16 -14.47
CA VAL A 644 -21.57 5.06 -13.50
C VAL A 644 -22.10 5.56 -12.17
N GLY A 645 -23.32 5.14 -11.81
CA GLY A 645 -23.98 5.68 -10.62
C GLY A 645 -24.20 7.19 -10.72
N THR A 646 -23.53 7.94 -9.83
CA THR A 646 -23.52 9.41 -9.79
C THR A 646 -22.37 10.04 -10.57
N ILE A 647 -21.39 9.24 -11.00
CA ILE A 647 -20.21 9.69 -11.75
C ILE A 647 -20.61 9.91 -13.21
N VAL A 648 -20.34 11.11 -13.73
CA VAL A 648 -20.58 11.49 -15.12
C VAL A 648 -19.25 11.86 -15.76
N TYR A 649 -18.89 11.19 -16.85
CA TYR A 649 -17.72 11.49 -17.66
C TYR A 649 -18.16 12.44 -18.77
N ALA A 650 -17.56 13.63 -18.82
CA ALA A 650 -17.88 14.64 -19.84
C ALA A 650 -17.37 14.22 -21.22
N SER A 651 -16.22 13.54 -21.26
CA SER A 651 -15.69 12.94 -22.47
C SER A 651 -14.68 11.85 -22.14
N GLU A 652 -14.22 11.12 -23.16
CA GLU A 652 -13.11 10.16 -23.02
C GLU A 652 -11.82 10.79 -22.50
N ASN A 653 -11.63 12.11 -22.69
CA ASN A 653 -10.45 12.82 -22.19
C ASN A 653 -10.38 12.87 -20.65
N ASP A 654 -11.47 12.59 -19.94
CA ASP A 654 -11.41 12.46 -18.48
C ASP A 654 -10.59 11.23 -18.05
N VAL A 655 -10.52 10.21 -18.92
CA VAL A 655 -9.81 8.95 -18.66
C VAL A 655 -8.55 8.84 -19.53
N CYS A 656 -8.62 9.19 -20.81
CA CYS A 656 -7.53 9.10 -21.79
C CYS A 656 -7.18 10.47 -22.40
N PRO A 657 -6.76 11.45 -21.60
CA PRO A 657 -6.46 12.78 -22.11
C PRO A 657 -5.30 12.74 -23.09
N GLY A 658 -5.42 13.52 -24.18
CA GLY A 658 -4.31 13.75 -25.10
C GLY A 658 -3.09 14.34 -24.38
N TYR A 659 -1.88 13.86 -24.73
CA TYR A 659 -0.65 14.11 -23.96
C TYR A 659 -0.29 15.58 -23.72
N GLY A 660 -0.68 16.50 -24.61
CA GLY A 660 -0.41 17.95 -24.49
C GLY A 660 -1.57 18.77 -23.92
N THR A 661 -2.61 18.13 -23.37
CA THR A 661 -3.78 18.84 -22.83
C THR A 661 -3.57 19.27 -21.38
N ALA A 662 -4.30 20.30 -20.93
CA ALA A 662 -4.29 20.72 -19.53
C ALA A 662 -4.75 19.61 -18.57
N THR A 663 -5.63 18.70 -19.02
CA THR A 663 -6.03 17.52 -18.26
C THR A 663 -4.86 16.55 -18.10
N SER A 664 -4.09 16.31 -19.16
CA SER A 664 -2.89 15.45 -19.10
C SER A 664 -1.85 15.99 -18.12
N VAL A 665 -1.55 17.29 -18.18
CA VAL A 665 -0.60 17.95 -17.26
C VAL A 665 -0.99 17.72 -15.80
N ARG A 666 -2.29 17.90 -15.49
CA ARG A 666 -2.83 17.84 -14.13
C ARG A 666 -2.99 16.41 -13.61
N ASN A 667 -3.52 15.50 -14.42
CA ASN A 667 -4.11 14.26 -13.95
C ASN A 667 -3.26 13.01 -14.20
N ARG A 668 -2.24 13.09 -15.05
CA ARG A 668 -1.27 12.00 -15.18
C ARG A 668 -0.41 11.88 -13.92
N SER A 669 0.15 10.70 -13.72
CA SER A 669 0.99 10.40 -12.56
C SER A 669 2.44 10.83 -12.77
N GLU A 670 3.25 10.77 -11.73
CA GLU A 670 4.71 10.93 -11.87
C GLU A 670 5.34 9.83 -12.75
N ALA A 671 4.74 8.63 -12.80
CA ALA A 671 5.22 7.53 -13.63
C ALA A 671 4.94 7.70 -15.14
N ARG A 672 4.33 8.82 -15.58
CA ARG A 672 3.86 9.03 -16.96
C ARG A 672 4.94 8.77 -18.03
N GLU A 673 6.18 9.17 -17.80
CA GLU A 673 7.28 8.89 -18.76
C GLU A 673 7.69 7.43 -18.76
N VAL A 674 7.86 6.82 -17.58
CA VAL A 674 8.18 5.40 -17.43
C VAL A 674 7.14 4.54 -18.14
N ILE A 675 5.85 4.82 -17.90
CA ILE A 675 4.75 4.07 -18.51
C ILE A 675 4.65 4.34 -20.01
N ARG A 676 4.92 5.57 -20.46
CA ARG A 676 4.96 5.86 -21.91
C ARG A 676 6.08 5.10 -22.62
N ARG A 677 7.26 4.96 -22.00
CA ARG A 677 8.36 4.14 -22.51
C ARG A 677 8.00 2.64 -22.49
N PHE A 678 7.37 2.17 -21.42
CA PHE A 678 6.88 0.78 -21.32
C PHE A 678 5.90 0.44 -22.44
N ARG A 679 4.96 1.35 -22.73
CA ARG A 679 4.00 1.20 -23.85
C ARG A 679 4.65 1.29 -25.22
N ALA A 680 5.90 1.75 -25.34
CA ALA A 680 6.65 1.76 -26.60
C ALA A 680 7.52 0.50 -26.79
N LEU A 681 7.58 -0.39 -25.78
CA LEU A 681 8.30 -1.64 -25.88
C LEU A 681 7.58 -2.66 -26.77
N SER A 682 8.37 -3.58 -27.33
CA SER A 682 7.81 -4.77 -27.96
C SER A 682 7.10 -5.65 -26.93
N PRO A 683 6.11 -6.47 -27.33
CA PRO A 683 5.47 -7.43 -26.42
C PRO A 683 6.47 -8.36 -25.72
N ALA A 684 7.56 -8.74 -26.38
CA ALA A 684 8.61 -9.58 -25.80
C ALA A 684 9.40 -8.85 -24.69
N ASP A 685 9.73 -7.58 -24.88
CA ASP A 685 10.41 -6.78 -23.84
C ASP A 685 9.49 -6.49 -22.65
N GLN A 686 8.19 -6.23 -22.90
CA GLN A 686 7.21 -6.12 -21.81
C GLN A 686 7.11 -7.42 -21.02
N GLN A 687 7.11 -8.57 -21.71
CA GLN A 687 7.12 -9.88 -21.06
C GLN A 687 8.41 -10.10 -20.26
N ALA A 688 9.56 -9.66 -20.77
CA ALA A 688 10.84 -9.78 -20.06
C ALA A 688 10.82 -9.06 -18.71
N LEU A 689 10.26 -7.84 -18.66
CA LEU A 689 10.04 -7.11 -17.41
C LEU A 689 9.13 -7.88 -16.44
N ILE A 690 8.02 -8.44 -16.95
CA ILE A 690 7.08 -9.25 -16.15
C ILE A 690 7.78 -10.50 -15.59
N ASP A 691 8.57 -11.20 -16.40
CA ASP A 691 9.33 -12.38 -16.00
C ASP A 691 10.32 -12.05 -14.88
N PHE A 692 11.02 -10.91 -14.97
CA PHE A 692 11.88 -10.43 -13.89
C PHE A 692 11.09 -10.14 -12.59
N LEU A 693 9.96 -9.44 -12.67
CA LEU A 693 9.13 -9.13 -11.50
C LEU A 693 8.57 -10.39 -10.81
N LYS A 694 8.37 -11.48 -11.56
CA LYS A 694 7.97 -12.78 -11.01
C LYS A 694 9.08 -13.49 -10.24
N GLU A 695 10.34 -13.11 -10.46
CA GLU A 695 11.50 -13.64 -9.73
C GLU A 695 11.78 -12.89 -8.43
N LEU A 696 11.16 -11.73 -8.20
CA LEU A 696 11.15 -11.02 -6.91
C LEU A 696 10.25 -11.73 -5.90
#